data_AF-A0A9P5QTV1-F1
#
_entry.id   AF-A0A9P5QTV1-F1
#
_cell.length_a   1.000
_cell.length_b   1.000
_cell.length_c   1.000
_cell.angle_alpha   90.00
_cell.angle_beta   90.00
_cell.angle_gamma   90.00
#
_symmetry.space_group_name_H-M   'P 1'
#
loop_
_entity.id
_entity.type
_entity.pdbx_description
1 polymer ?
#
loop_
_entity_poly.entity_id
_entity_poly.type
_entity_poly.pdbx_seq_one_letter_code
_entity_poly.pdbx_strand_id
1 'polypeptide(L)'
;MPAITTACSDSTIQLDNPNQFTLNNNAKLNRHAVGPHWRSIQTSATYSPTPSPPSSSPLLQPRTVAPSSLSNRLSTASTTTALHSYLSTTYSSAASIDHARATSFHQHDQGLGTVAESKDAQQSLQQEYYQSHSYPHDPRHHSQQHNRPSNSREARENLLVTNRASPAPTTASSNSHPKATTKRKSTWQDDDEDEDDSNINSNQAEQAYPSSQNGSQPIIGQNSIQQFVPVSVFAEQSQDQEMSNTETQPCIQVSSAISNGMSKDATNMDDDAMEVVTTIEDRFVNTGELKQSKRTKQRLDWSAMFVFKRGRKERVAFDKITARIIKLCYGLDMNYVDPVQVTQKVISGVYQGVTTIELDNLVAETAAYMTTKHPDYAVLAARIAVSNLHKQSKKVFSQVIEDFYRYVNPKTGKPAPMISDQTYAAVMKHADRLNSAIIYDRDFTFNFFGFKTLERSYLLKIDGKVAERPQHLIMRVAVGIHGEDVDSAIETYNFMSEKYFTHASPTLFNAGTPRPQMSSCFLLTMKEDSIEGIYDTLKTCAMISKTAGGIGLNVHNIRASGSYIAGTNGHSNGLIPMLRVFNNTARYVDQGGNKRPGAFAIYLEPWHADVFDFLDLRKNTGKEENRARDLFFALWIPDLFMKRIEENGDWSLFCPAEAPGLQNVWGEEFEELYAKYEREGRARKTVKAQKLWFAIIESQTETGTPYMLYKDACNRKSNQQNLGTIKCSNLCTEIIEYSSPEEVAVCNLASISLPAFVTDSTTYDFKMLHKVTKVLTRNLNKIIDANYYPVPEAKLSNTRHRPVGLGVQGLADAFFKMRMPFDSPQARKLNVEIFETIYHAALETSCELAQEKGTYESYGGSPISKGVLQPDMWGVTPSDLWDWKTLREDIAKHGVRNSLLVAPMPTASTSQILGNNECFEPYTSNIYTRRVLAGEFQVVNPWMLKDLIERNLWNDSLKNHIISENGSIQRIPGIPDELKTLYRTTWEIPQKAIIDMAADRGAFIDQSQSLNIHIADVNYGKLTSMAFYGWKKGLKTGMYYLRTRAAVDAIKFTVDQTSIKNMEAERETNEAAMMCSIDNRETCISCSG
;
A
#
# COMPACT_ATOMS: atom_id res chain seq x y z
N MET A 1 24.45 -36.74 0.71
CA MET A 1 24.13 -38.03 0.06
C MET A 1 22.88 -37.85 -0.78
N PRO A 2 22.84 -38.43 -1.99
CA PRO A 2 22.41 -39.82 -2.18
C PRO A 2 23.52 -40.87 -2.03
N ALA A 3 23.09 -42.14 -2.05
CA ALA A 3 23.83 -43.40 -2.30
C ALA A 3 25.22 -43.61 -1.65
N ILE A 4 25.30 -44.61 -0.75
CA ILE A 4 26.56 -45.22 -0.27
C ILE A 4 26.78 -46.56 -0.98
N THR A 5 27.97 -46.75 -1.54
CA THR A 5 28.66 -48.02 -1.90
C THR A 5 30.16 -47.66 -2.04
N THR A 6 31.18 -48.39 -1.57
CA THR A 6 31.29 -49.72 -0.90
C THR A 6 32.60 -49.78 -0.08
N ALA A 7 32.75 -50.76 0.84
CA ALA A 7 34.00 -51.16 1.56
C ALA A 7 34.59 -50.11 2.56
N CYS A 8 35.07 -50.44 3.77
CA CYS A 8 36.01 -51.48 4.27
C CYS A 8 37.49 -51.22 3.85
N SER A 9 38.50 -51.24 4.75
CA SER A 9 38.50 -51.47 6.21
C SER A 9 39.83 -51.10 6.91
N ASP A 10 39.75 -50.79 8.21
CA ASP A 10 40.77 -50.98 9.29
C ASP A 10 42.08 -50.16 9.36
N SER A 11 42.81 -50.39 10.48
CA SER A 11 44.07 -49.80 10.98
C SER A 11 44.00 -48.47 11.75
N THR A 12 43.54 -48.58 13.00
CA THR A 12 43.70 -47.64 14.13
C THR A 12 45.18 -47.49 14.55
N ILE A 13 45.56 -46.36 15.20
CA ILE A 13 46.44 -46.22 16.41
C ILE A 13 47.14 -44.83 16.47
N GLN A 14 46.77 -44.05 17.50
CA GLN A 14 47.60 -43.28 18.49
C GLN A 14 48.76 -42.35 18.01
N LEU A 15 49.24 -41.34 18.74
CA LEU A 15 48.84 -40.47 19.90
C LEU A 15 49.72 -39.18 19.73
N ASP A 16 49.59 -38.04 20.42
CA ASP A 16 49.38 -37.80 21.85
C ASP A 16 48.92 -36.36 22.18
N ASN A 17 48.80 -36.03 23.47
CA ASN A 17 48.20 -34.82 24.07
C ASN A 17 49.29 -33.84 24.66
N PRO A 18 49.02 -32.85 25.54
CA PRO A 18 47.96 -31.81 25.63
C PRO A 18 48.49 -30.37 25.95
N ASN A 19 47.56 -29.44 26.19
CA ASN A 19 47.59 -28.32 27.17
C ASN A 19 48.23 -26.92 26.89
N GLN A 20 47.32 -25.93 26.90
CA GLN A 20 47.32 -24.67 27.69
C GLN A 20 48.53 -23.71 27.70
N PHE A 21 48.25 -22.43 27.41
CA PHE A 21 48.28 -21.35 28.43
C PHE A 21 47.40 -20.15 27.99
N THR A 22 47.14 -19.20 28.90
CA THR A 22 46.03 -18.22 28.84
C THR A 22 46.45 -16.76 29.07
N LEU A 23 45.47 -15.84 28.92
CA LEU A 23 45.34 -14.49 29.53
C LEU A 23 45.73 -13.20 28.75
N ASN A 24 44.66 -12.46 28.41
CA ASN A 24 44.38 -11.05 28.76
C ASN A 24 44.98 -9.81 28.03
N ASN A 25 44.01 -9.01 27.55
CA ASN A 25 43.75 -7.58 27.85
C ASN A 25 44.39 -6.42 27.05
N ASN A 26 43.46 -5.65 26.47
CA ASN A 26 43.31 -4.20 26.57
C ASN A 26 44.31 -3.21 25.92
N ALA A 27 44.02 -2.93 24.65
CA ALA A 27 43.40 -1.66 24.21
C ALA A 27 44.20 -0.34 24.07
N LYS A 28 43.54 0.56 23.32
CA LYS A 28 43.66 2.04 23.24
C LYS A 28 44.67 2.69 22.27
N LEU A 29 44.05 3.55 21.44
CA LEU A 29 44.44 4.93 21.08
C LEU A 29 45.42 5.24 19.91
N ASN A 30 44.78 5.40 18.74
CA ASN A 30 44.52 6.71 18.08
C ASN A 30 45.53 7.38 17.13
N ARG A 31 44.92 8.10 16.17
CA ARG A 31 45.39 9.24 15.33
C ARG A 31 46.30 9.01 14.11
N HIS A 32 45.79 9.51 12.99
CA HIS A 32 46.48 9.80 11.73
C HIS A 32 47.60 10.85 11.88
N ALA A 33 48.58 10.84 10.96
CA ALA A 33 48.91 12.01 10.15
C ALA A 33 49.72 11.68 8.86
N VAL A 34 49.17 12.10 7.71
CA VAL A 34 49.79 12.78 6.55
C VAL A 34 51.34 12.77 6.38
N GLY A 35 51.83 12.51 5.16
CA GLY A 35 53.10 13.10 4.67
C GLY A 35 53.81 12.38 3.49
N PRO A 36 54.02 13.03 2.32
CA PRO A 36 54.78 12.45 1.19
C PRO A 36 56.07 13.22 0.81
N HIS A 37 57.01 12.59 0.07
CA HIS A 37 57.56 13.10 -1.22
C HIS A 37 58.74 12.26 -1.82
N TRP A 38 58.53 11.75 -3.04
CA TRP A 38 59.34 11.93 -4.27
C TRP A 38 60.90 11.85 -4.35
N ARG A 39 61.36 11.28 -5.49
CA ARG A 39 62.65 11.45 -6.26
C ARG A 39 63.88 10.53 -6.04
N SER A 40 63.91 9.45 -6.84
CA SER A 40 64.89 9.16 -7.95
C SER A 40 66.42 9.30 -7.79
N ILE A 41 67.16 8.24 -8.20
CA ILE A 41 68.38 8.16 -9.08
C ILE A 41 69.02 6.76 -8.83
N GLN A 42 69.05 5.79 -9.76
CA GLN A 42 69.71 5.64 -11.08
C GLN A 42 71.11 4.97 -11.02
N THR A 43 71.27 3.87 -11.77
CA THR A 43 72.45 3.34 -12.53
C THR A 43 72.39 1.80 -12.64
N SER A 44 73.14 1.13 -13.52
CA SER A 44 72.88 1.06 -14.98
C SER A 44 73.72 -0.03 -15.69
N ALA A 45 73.08 -1.02 -16.32
CA ALA A 45 73.66 -1.91 -17.35
C ALA A 45 72.53 -2.40 -18.30
N THR A 46 72.33 -1.97 -19.55
CA THR A 46 73.16 -1.85 -20.79
C THR A 46 73.32 -3.13 -21.62
N TYR A 47 72.50 -3.30 -22.67
CA TYR A 47 72.95 -3.48 -24.08
C TYR A 47 71.76 -3.42 -25.09
N SER A 48 72.03 -2.91 -26.31
CA SER A 48 71.14 -2.70 -27.49
C SER A 48 72.03 -2.73 -28.78
N PRO A 49 71.64 -2.39 -30.06
CA PRO A 49 70.35 -1.94 -30.62
C PRO A 49 69.94 -2.40 -32.09
N THR A 50 68.65 -2.19 -32.44
CA THR A 50 68.09 -1.74 -33.77
C THR A 50 68.24 -2.64 -35.07
N PRO A 51 68.00 -2.20 -36.35
CA PRO A 51 66.75 -2.55 -37.09
C PRO A 51 66.86 -2.94 -38.62
N SER A 52 65.72 -3.25 -39.29
CA SER A 52 65.34 -3.01 -40.74
C SER A 52 64.80 -4.21 -41.59
N PRO A 53 63.92 -3.97 -42.61
CA PRO A 53 63.47 -4.92 -43.68
C PRO A 53 64.11 -4.55 -45.08
N PRO A 54 63.64 -4.90 -46.33
CA PRO A 54 62.48 -5.70 -46.83
C PRO A 54 62.81 -6.64 -48.06
N SER A 55 61.91 -6.74 -49.07
CA SER A 55 62.02 -7.34 -50.45
C SER A 55 61.80 -8.88 -50.61
N SER A 56 61.29 -9.44 -51.74
CA SER A 56 60.56 -8.92 -52.94
C SER A 56 59.79 -10.02 -53.71
N SER A 57 58.77 -9.63 -54.51
CA SER A 57 58.07 -10.44 -55.55
C SER A 57 58.90 -10.55 -56.87
N PRO A 58 58.50 -11.24 -57.99
CA PRO A 58 57.29 -10.90 -58.79
C PRO A 58 56.63 -12.04 -59.65
N LEU A 59 55.47 -11.78 -60.29
CA LEU A 59 55.34 -11.64 -61.78
C LEU A 59 53.89 -11.45 -62.31
N LEU A 60 53.79 -10.51 -63.26
CA LEU A 60 52.86 -10.37 -64.40
C LEU A 60 51.33 -10.13 -64.25
N GLN A 61 50.98 -8.95 -64.77
CA GLN A 61 49.69 -8.36 -65.20
C GLN A 61 49.54 -8.54 -66.75
N PRO A 62 48.58 -7.91 -67.50
CA PRO A 62 47.28 -7.26 -67.19
C PRO A 62 46.13 -7.56 -68.23
N ARG A 63 45.07 -6.72 -68.21
CA ARG A 63 44.24 -6.18 -69.33
C ARG A 63 42.87 -6.80 -69.71
N THR A 64 41.82 -6.01 -69.43
CA THR A 64 40.71 -5.55 -70.32
C THR A 64 40.14 -6.45 -71.41
N VAL A 65 38.80 -6.61 -71.46
CA VAL A 65 37.91 -6.34 -72.63
C VAL A 65 36.42 -6.61 -72.28
N ALA A 66 35.51 -5.88 -72.93
CA ALA A 66 34.06 -6.12 -73.05
C ALA A 66 33.72 -6.09 -74.58
N PRO A 67 32.59 -6.62 -75.12
CA PRO A 67 31.25 -6.62 -74.52
C PRO A 67 30.31 -7.80 -74.96
N SER A 68 28.98 -7.59 -74.82
CA SER A 68 27.88 -8.09 -75.70
C SER A 68 27.48 -9.59 -75.68
N SER A 69 26.22 -9.97 -75.92
CA SER A 69 24.90 -9.27 -75.92
C SER A 69 23.71 -10.25 -76.09
N LEU A 70 22.47 -9.72 -76.07
CA LEU A 70 21.19 -10.30 -76.53
C LEU A 70 20.54 -11.40 -75.66
N SER A 71 19.21 -11.48 -75.47
CA SER A 71 18.07 -10.54 -75.68
C SER A 71 16.79 -11.15 -75.02
N ASN A 72 15.54 -10.63 -75.04
CA ASN A 72 14.89 -9.50 -75.73
C ASN A 72 13.50 -9.16 -75.09
N ARG A 73 12.93 -7.97 -75.40
CA ARG A 73 11.48 -7.58 -75.39
C ARG A 73 10.74 -7.47 -74.03
N LEU A 74 9.81 -6.51 -73.80
CA LEU A 74 9.26 -5.44 -74.67
C LEU A 74 8.86 -4.14 -73.88
N SER A 75 8.63 -3.06 -74.64
CA SER A 75 8.31 -1.63 -74.35
C SER A 75 7.22 -1.31 -73.29
N THR A 76 7.04 -0.08 -72.76
CA THR A 76 7.13 1.32 -73.30
C THR A 76 7.63 2.34 -72.23
N ALA A 77 8.57 3.27 -72.46
CA ALA A 77 8.53 4.57 -73.21
C ALA A 77 7.68 5.70 -72.53
N SER A 78 8.08 7.00 -72.45
CA SER A 78 9.36 7.70 -72.76
C SER A 78 9.39 9.23 -72.40
N THR A 79 10.53 9.75 -71.88
CA THR A 79 11.08 11.15 -71.97
C THR A 79 10.22 12.35 -71.42
N THR A 80 10.68 13.61 -71.21
CA THR A 80 11.87 14.40 -71.66
C THR A 80 12.25 15.53 -70.63
N THR A 81 13.33 16.30 -70.89
CA THR A 81 13.92 17.38 -70.04
C THR A 81 13.79 18.79 -70.67
N ALA A 82 13.63 19.90 -69.89
CA ALA A 82 14.36 21.21 -70.02
C ALA A 82 13.69 22.50 -69.41
N LEU A 83 14.45 23.21 -68.56
CA LEU A 83 14.73 24.66 -68.40
C LEU A 83 13.76 25.85 -68.78
N HIS A 84 13.72 26.86 -67.88
CA HIS A 84 13.37 28.31 -68.04
C HIS A 84 11.95 28.72 -68.51
N SER A 85 11.37 29.90 -68.24
CA SER A 85 11.62 31.11 -67.40
C SER A 85 10.24 31.81 -67.11
N TYR A 86 10.01 32.81 -66.23
CA TYR A 86 10.41 34.24 -66.27
C TYR A 86 9.69 35.06 -65.15
N LEU A 87 10.23 36.21 -64.71
CA LEU A 87 9.58 37.33 -63.94
C LEU A 87 9.03 37.03 -62.51
N SER A 88 8.97 37.97 -61.53
CA SER A 88 9.57 39.31 -61.35
C SER A 88 9.64 39.70 -59.84
N THR A 89 10.69 40.48 -59.49
CA THR A 89 10.84 41.48 -58.40
C THR A 89 9.57 42.23 -57.93
N THR A 90 9.49 42.85 -56.74
CA THR A 90 10.48 43.57 -55.85
C THR A 90 9.95 43.62 -54.38
N TYR A 91 10.61 44.01 -53.27
CA TYR A 91 12.01 44.23 -52.79
C TYR A 91 11.99 44.32 -51.22
N SER A 92 13.06 44.01 -50.45
CA SER A 92 14.20 44.85 -49.94
C SER A 92 13.83 45.92 -48.87
N SER A 93 14.64 46.25 -47.84
CA SER A 93 16.09 46.09 -47.56
C SER A 93 16.36 45.57 -46.13
N ALA A 94 17.39 44.75 -45.81
CA ALA A 94 18.86 44.87 -46.00
C ALA A 94 19.51 45.94 -45.09
N ALA A 95 20.76 45.80 -44.59
CA ALA A 95 21.86 44.91 -45.03
C ALA A 95 22.80 44.42 -43.89
N SER A 96 23.75 43.55 -44.25
CA SER A 96 24.85 42.99 -43.44
C SER A 96 26.22 43.47 -43.93
N ILE A 97 27.29 43.34 -43.13
CA ILE A 97 28.68 43.05 -43.59
C ILE A 97 29.63 42.76 -42.41
N ASP A 98 30.60 41.87 -42.64
CA ASP A 98 31.74 41.48 -41.76
C ASP A 98 32.85 42.58 -41.67
N HIS A 99 33.89 42.55 -40.81
CA HIS A 99 34.92 41.50 -40.66
C HIS A 99 35.98 41.84 -39.57
N ALA A 100 36.95 40.91 -39.38
CA ALA A 100 38.34 41.11 -38.90
C ALA A 100 38.68 41.32 -37.39
N ARG A 101 39.05 40.20 -36.74
CA ARG A 101 40.33 39.95 -36.00
C ARG A 101 40.91 40.95 -34.95
N ALA A 102 40.87 40.48 -33.70
CA ALA A 102 42.03 39.97 -32.92
C ALA A 102 42.78 40.81 -31.84
N THR A 103 43.03 40.09 -30.72
CA THR A 103 44.19 40.14 -29.79
C THR A 103 44.38 41.25 -28.75
N SER A 104 44.87 40.80 -27.57
CA SER A 104 45.57 41.54 -26.49
C SER A 104 44.73 42.38 -25.50
N PHE A 105 45.04 42.47 -24.19
CA PHE A 105 45.92 41.65 -23.32
C PHE A 105 45.44 41.75 -21.84
N HIS A 106 46.20 41.14 -20.91
CA HIS A 106 46.19 41.23 -19.43
C HIS A 106 46.04 42.65 -18.79
N GLN A 107 45.82 42.89 -17.48
CA GLN A 107 45.93 42.08 -16.22
C GLN A 107 45.28 42.81 -15.00
N HIS A 108 45.03 42.07 -13.88
CA HIS A 108 45.07 42.52 -12.44
C HIS A 108 44.16 43.70 -11.95
N ASP A 109 43.84 43.89 -10.66
CA ASP A 109 43.86 43.02 -9.47
C ASP A 109 42.88 43.51 -8.35
N GLN A 110 42.52 42.59 -7.44
CA GLN A 110 42.23 42.74 -5.98
C GLN A 110 41.28 43.85 -5.39
N GLY A 111 40.72 43.54 -4.21
CA GLY A 111 39.95 44.46 -3.34
C GLY A 111 38.52 43.96 -3.03
N LEU A 112 38.28 43.09 -2.04
CA LEU A 112 38.08 43.39 -0.61
C LEU A 112 37.08 44.51 -0.30
N GLY A 113 35.97 44.15 0.37
CA GLY A 113 34.97 45.11 0.89
C GLY A 113 33.76 44.43 1.54
N THR A 114 33.74 44.34 2.88
CA THR A 114 32.60 43.88 3.69
C THR A 114 32.05 45.01 4.55
N VAL A 115 30.73 45.22 4.53
CA VAL A 115 29.84 45.91 5.50
C VAL A 115 28.45 45.92 4.80
N ALA A 116 27.33 45.41 5.30
CA ALA A 116 26.67 45.39 6.62
C ALA A 116 25.77 46.63 6.87
N GLU A 117 24.47 46.37 7.13
CA GLU A 117 23.47 47.31 7.69
C GLU A 117 23.08 48.55 6.82
N SER A 118 21.87 49.13 6.89
CA SER A 118 20.56 48.69 7.42
C SER A 118 19.41 49.55 6.80
N LYS A 119 18.15 49.28 7.19
CA LYS A 119 17.02 50.21 7.52
C LYS A 119 16.98 51.65 6.93
N ASP A 120 15.82 52.28 6.66
CA ASP A 120 14.38 51.94 6.81
C ASP A 120 13.54 52.98 6.00
N ALA A 121 12.20 52.79 5.94
CA ALA A 121 11.19 53.79 5.55
C ALA A 121 11.12 54.20 4.05
N GLN A 122 10.04 54.81 3.52
CA GLN A 122 8.77 55.23 4.14
C GLN A 122 7.56 55.10 3.17
N GLN A 123 6.33 55.06 3.68
CA GLN A 123 5.08 54.98 2.91
C GLN A 123 4.42 56.35 2.67
N SER A 124 3.71 56.50 1.54
CA SER A 124 2.43 57.23 1.29
C SER A 124 2.30 57.54 -0.22
N LEU A 125 1.14 57.73 -0.86
CA LEU A 125 -0.18 58.18 -0.43
C LEU A 125 -1.37 57.37 -1.05
N GLN A 126 -2.57 57.64 -0.53
CA GLN A 126 -3.90 57.25 -1.04
C GLN A 126 -4.42 58.30 -2.08
N GLN A 127 -5.57 58.25 -2.77
CA GLN A 127 -6.72 57.32 -2.87
C GLN A 127 -7.51 57.57 -4.20
N GLU A 128 -8.40 56.64 -4.59
CA GLU A 128 -9.69 56.80 -5.32
C GLU A 128 -9.86 57.68 -6.60
N TYR A 129 -10.58 57.13 -7.59
CA TYR A 129 -11.79 57.75 -8.18
C TYR A 129 -12.74 56.69 -8.80
N TYR A 130 -13.96 57.07 -9.18
CA TYR A 130 -15.13 56.18 -9.37
C TYR A 130 -15.50 55.78 -10.83
N GLN A 131 -16.62 55.04 -10.98
CA GLN A 131 -17.11 54.25 -12.14
C GLN A 131 -17.61 55.00 -13.40
N SER A 132 -17.85 54.21 -14.48
CA SER A 132 -18.76 54.36 -15.67
C SER A 132 -18.01 54.31 -17.03
N HIS A 133 -18.47 53.65 -18.12
CA HIS A 133 -19.83 53.52 -18.68
C HIS A 133 -20.17 52.17 -19.40
N SER A 134 -21.42 51.72 -19.20
CA SER A 134 -22.47 51.25 -20.16
C SER A 134 -22.26 50.33 -21.40
N TYR A 135 -23.17 49.32 -21.45
CA TYR A 135 -23.86 48.55 -22.53
C TYR A 135 -24.31 49.30 -23.82
N PRO A 136 -25.00 48.70 -24.84
CA PRO A 136 -25.63 47.34 -25.01
C PRO A 136 -25.20 46.56 -26.30
N HIS A 137 -25.71 45.38 -26.74
CA HIS A 137 -27.10 44.89 -26.90
C HIS A 137 -27.27 43.34 -26.98
N ASP A 138 -28.50 42.87 -26.68
CA ASP A 138 -29.08 41.52 -26.92
C ASP A 138 -30.17 41.60 -28.03
N PRO A 139 -30.50 40.49 -28.71
CA PRO A 139 -31.93 40.22 -28.94
C PRO A 139 -32.36 38.74 -28.81
N ARG A 140 -33.58 38.54 -28.27
CA ARG A 140 -34.37 37.29 -28.34
C ARG A 140 -35.70 37.51 -29.08
N HIS A 141 -36.43 36.39 -29.32
CA HIS A 141 -37.75 36.28 -29.97
C HIS A 141 -37.69 36.48 -31.50
N HIS A 142 -38.35 35.65 -32.33
CA HIS A 142 -39.78 35.36 -32.28
C HIS A 142 -40.20 33.87 -32.44
N SER A 143 -41.49 33.64 -32.17
CA SER A 143 -42.23 32.37 -32.33
C SER A 143 -43.28 32.45 -33.44
N GLN A 144 -44.00 31.33 -33.68
CA GLN A 144 -45.12 31.13 -34.64
C GLN A 144 -44.71 30.91 -36.11
N GLN A 145 -45.56 30.36 -37.00
CA GLN A 145 -46.46 29.18 -36.94
C GLN A 145 -47.02 28.99 -38.38
N HIS A 146 -47.35 27.75 -38.78
CA HIS A 146 -48.16 27.40 -39.95
C HIS A 146 -47.90 28.06 -41.33
N ASN A 147 -47.61 27.23 -42.33
CA ASN A 147 -48.66 26.98 -43.33
C ASN A 147 -48.62 25.58 -43.98
N ARG A 148 -49.69 25.28 -44.73
CA ARG A 148 -50.14 24.00 -45.33
C ARG A 148 -50.13 24.11 -46.88
N PRO A 149 -50.61 23.12 -47.69
CA PRO A 149 -50.53 21.65 -47.64
C PRO A 149 -50.28 20.95 -49.02
N SER A 150 -50.35 19.61 -49.04
CA SER A 150 -51.16 18.77 -49.97
C SER A 150 -50.55 17.97 -51.15
N ASN A 151 -51.18 16.81 -51.35
CA ASN A 151 -51.44 16.02 -52.57
C ASN A 151 -50.36 15.14 -53.25
N SER A 152 -50.55 13.84 -52.99
CA SER A 152 -50.17 12.63 -53.73
C SER A 152 -50.46 12.60 -55.25
N ARG A 153 -49.67 11.80 -56.01
CA ARG A 153 -50.15 10.63 -56.81
C ARG A 153 -49.04 9.86 -57.56
N GLU A 154 -49.22 8.53 -57.68
CA GLU A 154 -48.96 7.59 -58.83
C GLU A 154 -47.63 7.63 -59.64
N ALA A 155 -47.11 6.55 -60.27
CA ALA A 155 -47.28 5.08 -60.19
C ALA A 155 -46.28 4.35 -61.17
N ARG A 156 -46.32 3.00 -61.23
CA ARG A 156 -45.78 2.08 -62.29
C ARG A 156 -44.25 1.85 -62.32
N GLU A 157 -43.64 0.77 -62.86
CA GLU A 157 -43.96 -0.63 -63.29
C GLU A 157 -42.60 -1.34 -63.62
N ASN A 158 -42.33 -2.65 -63.78
CA ASN A 158 -42.98 -3.98 -63.56
C ASN A 158 -41.84 -5.08 -63.73
N LEU A 159 -42.17 -6.39 -63.82
CA LEU A 159 -41.32 -7.54 -64.28
C LEU A 159 -40.23 -8.05 -63.28
N LEU A 160 -39.93 -9.34 -63.03
CA LEU A 160 -40.47 -10.71 -63.28
C LEU A 160 -39.75 -11.70 -62.28
N VAL A 161 -40.02 -13.02 -62.15
CA VAL A 161 -41.25 -13.76 -61.77
C VAL A 161 -40.87 -15.24 -61.38
N THR A 162 -41.83 -16.12 -61.05
CA THR A 162 -41.76 -17.58 -60.74
C THR A 162 -41.13 -18.06 -59.40
N ASN A 163 -41.71 -19.01 -58.64
CA ASN A 163 -43.12 -19.47 -58.55
C ASN A 163 -43.45 -20.33 -57.28
N ARG A 164 -44.76 -20.51 -56.98
CA ARG A 164 -45.42 -21.41 -55.97
C ARG A 164 -45.34 -21.01 -54.47
N ALA A 165 -46.38 -21.15 -53.63
CA ALA A 165 -47.82 -21.44 -53.85
C ALA A 165 -48.72 -20.99 -52.63
N SER A 166 -50.05 -20.99 -52.82
CA SER A 166 -51.10 -20.16 -52.15
C SER A 166 -51.78 -20.69 -50.85
N PRO A 167 -52.69 -19.93 -50.18
CA PRO A 167 -53.25 -20.23 -48.84
C PRO A 167 -54.80 -20.31 -48.66
N ALA A 168 -55.25 -20.71 -47.44
CA ALA A 168 -56.54 -20.37 -46.77
C ALA A 168 -57.88 -20.95 -47.34
N PRO A 169 -59.08 -20.66 -46.75
CA PRO A 169 -59.59 -21.17 -45.45
C PRO A 169 -61.07 -21.70 -45.50
N THR A 170 -61.64 -22.27 -44.42
CA THR A 170 -63.12 -22.24 -44.13
C THR A 170 -63.60 -22.86 -42.79
N THR A 171 -64.82 -22.46 -42.38
CA THR A 171 -65.86 -23.08 -41.50
C THR A 171 -66.28 -22.30 -40.24
N ALA A 172 -67.49 -22.57 -39.71
CA ALA A 172 -68.22 -21.66 -38.81
C ALA A 172 -69.29 -22.32 -37.91
N SER A 173 -69.76 -21.53 -36.92
CA SER A 173 -71.09 -21.56 -36.25
C SER A 173 -71.32 -22.37 -34.95
N SER A 174 -72.36 -21.91 -34.23
CA SER A 174 -73.18 -22.56 -33.18
C SER A 174 -72.84 -22.39 -31.68
N ASN A 175 -73.80 -21.77 -30.98
CA ASN A 175 -74.35 -22.03 -29.63
C ASN A 175 -73.48 -22.68 -28.53
N SER A 176 -73.41 -22.04 -27.35
CA SER A 176 -74.49 -22.22 -26.33
C SER A 176 -74.25 -21.48 -25.00
N HIS A 177 -75.36 -21.02 -24.40
CA HIS A 177 -75.52 -20.84 -22.95
C HIS A 177 -76.26 -22.09 -22.43
N PRO A 178 -76.02 -22.56 -21.19
CA PRO A 178 -76.91 -22.11 -20.11
C PRO A 178 -76.31 -22.05 -18.67
N LYS A 179 -76.96 -21.25 -17.81
CA LYS A 179 -77.41 -21.50 -16.40
C LYS A 179 -76.48 -22.33 -15.45
N ALA A 180 -76.35 -22.04 -14.14
CA ALA A 180 -77.36 -21.53 -13.21
C ALA A 180 -76.76 -21.05 -11.85
N THR A 181 -77.55 -20.27 -11.06
CA THR A 181 -77.75 -20.30 -9.57
C THR A 181 -76.59 -20.58 -8.58
N THR A 182 -76.44 -19.97 -7.39
CA THR A 182 -77.23 -19.03 -6.54
C THR A 182 -76.25 -18.45 -5.49
N LYS A 183 -76.22 -17.16 -5.10
CA LYS A 183 -77.18 -16.28 -4.40
C LYS A 183 -77.50 -16.65 -2.92
N ARG A 184 -76.77 -16.03 -1.98
CA ARG A 184 -77.10 -15.60 -0.57
C ARG A 184 -75.90 -14.76 -0.10
N LYS A 185 -75.96 -13.54 0.47
CA LYS A 185 -76.99 -12.70 1.16
C LYS A 185 -77.25 -13.07 2.65
N SER A 186 -77.58 -12.02 3.44
CA SER A 186 -77.63 -11.84 4.92
C SER A 186 -76.26 -11.80 5.61
N THR A 187 -75.77 -10.72 6.27
CA THR A 187 -76.30 -9.67 7.22
C THR A 187 -76.18 -10.06 8.71
N TRP A 188 -76.35 -9.05 9.59
CA TRP A 188 -76.03 -8.96 11.02
C TRP A 188 -74.57 -8.57 11.34
N GLN A 189 -74.28 -7.75 12.35
CA GLN A 189 -74.85 -6.45 12.78
C GLN A 189 -74.02 -5.94 13.97
N ASP A 190 -73.78 -4.63 13.99
CA ASP A 190 -73.71 -3.73 15.15
C ASP A 190 -72.65 -3.93 16.25
N ASP A 191 -72.64 -2.95 17.16
CA ASP A 191 -71.88 -2.73 18.41
C ASP A 191 -70.36 -2.42 18.29
N ASP A 192 -69.81 -1.31 18.80
CA ASP A 192 -70.33 0.09 18.92
C ASP A 192 -69.17 1.08 19.26
N GLU A 193 -69.50 2.37 19.47
CA GLU A 193 -68.71 3.43 20.16
C GLU A 193 -67.40 3.95 19.48
N ASP A 194 -67.54 5.06 18.74
CA ASP A 194 -67.12 6.43 19.13
C ASP A 194 -65.66 6.74 19.58
N GLU A 195 -65.12 7.97 19.46
CA GLU A 195 -65.73 9.27 19.13
C GLU A 195 -64.77 10.19 18.33
N ASP A 196 -65.34 11.27 17.79
CA ASP A 196 -64.79 12.39 17.01
C ASP A 196 -63.69 13.24 17.74
N ASP A 197 -63.18 14.39 17.27
CA ASP A 197 -63.51 15.23 16.10
C ASP A 197 -62.28 16.01 15.56
N SER A 198 -62.58 16.88 14.61
CA SER A 198 -61.77 17.51 13.58
C SER A 198 -61.33 18.96 13.85
N ASN A 199 -60.68 19.55 12.83
CA ASN A 199 -61.03 20.86 12.23
C ASN A 199 -60.20 22.16 12.48
N ILE A 200 -60.32 23.03 11.45
CA ILE A 200 -60.15 24.51 11.41
C ILE A 200 -58.74 25.12 11.62
N ASN A 201 -57.98 25.17 10.51
CA ASN A 201 -57.73 26.35 9.65
C ASN A 201 -57.57 27.80 10.21
N SER A 202 -56.65 28.54 9.56
CA SER A 202 -56.68 29.98 9.19
C SER A 202 -55.92 31.09 9.99
N ASN A 203 -55.46 32.07 9.20
CA ASN A 203 -55.02 33.45 9.50
C ASN A 203 -53.73 33.69 10.33
N GLN A 204 -53.10 34.87 10.31
CA GLN A 204 -52.62 35.80 9.26
C GLN A 204 -52.18 37.12 9.96
N ALA A 205 -51.29 37.87 9.28
CA ALA A 205 -51.05 39.32 9.40
C ALA A 205 -50.27 39.91 10.61
N GLU A 206 -49.13 40.54 10.26
CA GLU A 206 -48.73 41.94 10.58
C GLU A 206 -48.59 42.44 12.04
N GLN A 207 -47.79 43.45 12.42
CA GLN A 207 -46.62 44.21 11.95
C GLN A 207 -46.45 45.31 13.03
N ALA A 208 -45.26 45.53 13.62
CA ALA A 208 -44.90 46.83 14.24
C ALA A 208 -43.41 46.95 14.61
N TYR A 209 -42.73 47.91 13.98
CA TYR A 209 -41.52 48.63 14.44
C TYR A 209 -41.95 50.13 14.61
N PRO A 210 -41.20 51.10 15.21
CA PRO A 210 -39.73 51.23 15.12
C PRO A 210 -38.97 51.89 16.31
N SER A 211 -37.64 52.05 16.11
CA SER A 211 -36.78 53.18 16.55
C SER A 211 -36.37 53.36 18.03
N SER A 212 -35.17 53.91 18.37
CA SER A 212 -33.89 54.03 17.61
C SER A 212 -32.69 54.48 18.49
N GLN A 213 -31.47 54.39 17.89
CA GLN A 213 -30.22 55.16 18.14
C GLN A 213 -29.16 54.73 19.19
N ASN A 214 -27.95 54.47 18.63
CA ASN A 214 -26.60 54.93 19.01
C ASN A 214 -25.99 54.55 20.39
N GLY A 215 -24.81 53.94 20.52
CA GLY A 215 -23.71 53.67 19.59
C GLY A 215 -22.32 53.85 20.25
N SER A 216 -21.34 52.97 19.98
CA SER A 216 -19.88 53.23 20.09
C SER A 216 -19.02 52.02 19.67
N GLN A 217 -17.76 52.28 19.32
CA GLN A 217 -16.62 51.37 19.02
C GLN A 217 -15.40 51.80 19.91
N PRO A 218 -14.20 51.16 19.95
CA PRO A 218 -13.54 50.20 19.03
C PRO A 218 -13.03 48.88 19.70
N ILE A 219 -12.40 47.85 19.08
CA ILE A 219 -11.09 47.68 18.35
C ILE A 219 -9.89 48.23 19.17
N ILE A 220 -8.66 47.65 19.32
CA ILE A 220 -7.74 46.72 18.58
C ILE A 220 -6.94 45.86 19.63
N GLY A 221 -6.35 44.68 19.37
CA GLY A 221 -6.37 43.77 18.20
C GLY A 221 -5.11 42.87 18.04
N GLN A 222 -5.04 42.17 16.91
CA GLN A 222 -3.91 41.50 16.20
C GLN A 222 -2.85 40.59 16.87
N ASN A 223 -2.86 39.35 16.38
CA ASN A 223 -1.78 38.37 16.15
C ASN A 223 -0.31 38.85 16.10
N SER A 224 0.60 37.94 16.48
CA SER A 224 1.86 37.71 15.77
C SER A 224 2.15 36.20 15.61
N ILE A 225 3.10 35.83 14.75
CA ILE A 225 3.39 34.45 14.34
C ILE A 225 4.75 34.03 14.88
N GLN A 226 4.89 32.79 15.36
CA GLN A 226 6.21 32.14 15.40
C GLN A 226 6.15 30.64 15.14
N GLN A 227 7.18 30.15 14.45
CA GLN A 227 7.39 28.75 14.10
C GLN A 227 8.17 28.06 15.23
N PHE A 228 7.98 26.75 15.41
CA PHE A 228 8.90 25.94 16.22
C PHE A 228 9.45 24.76 15.43
N VAL A 229 10.78 24.74 15.31
CA VAL A 229 11.59 23.63 14.81
C VAL A 229 11.97 22.77 16.03
N PRO A 230 11.90 21.43 15.96
CA PRO A 230 12.34 20.58 17.06
C PRO A 230 13.87 20.48 17.08
N VAL A 231 14.50 21.13 18.07
CA VAL A 231 15.92 20.91 18.42
C VAL A 231 16.04 20.62 19.91
N SER A 232 16.29 19.35 20.22
CA SER A 232 16.81 18.91 21.51
C SER A 232 18.33 19.08 21.55
N VAL A 233 18.93 19.47 22.69
CA VAL A 233 20.25 19.03 23.21
C VAL A 233 20.68 19.88 24.43
N PHE A 234 21.08 19.22 25.54
CA PHE A 234 21.81 19.74 26.73
C PHE A 234 21.19 20.91 27.53
N ALA A 235 21.56 21.20 28.80
CA ALA A 235 22.22 20.43 29.87
C ALA A 235 21.89 21.08 31.24
N GLU A 236 22.51 20.61 32.32
CA GLU A 236 22.33 21.10 33.70
C GLU A 236 22.76 22.57 33.90
N GLN A 237 21.99 23.32 34.70
CA GLN A 237 22.52 24.30 35.67
C GLN A 237 21.47 24.63 36.75
N SER A 238 21.92 25.24 37.85
CA SER A 238 21.26 25.20 39.17
C SER A 238 21.00 26.58 39.80
N GLN A 239 20.22 26.54 40.90
CA GLN A 239 20.03 27.56 41.96
C GLN A 239 18.76 28.44 41.97
N ASP A 240 17.99 28.20 43.05
CA ASP A 240 17.47 29.16 44.04
C ASP A 240 16.49 30.28 43.64
N GLN A 241 15.21 30.12 44.06
CA GLN A 241 14.63 30.93 45.15
C GLN A 241 13.34 30.29 45.74
N GLU A 242 12.79 30.88 46.81
CA GLU A 242 12.13 30.14 47.91
C GLU A 242 10.59 30.24 48.02
N MET A 243 9.99 29.20 48.65
CA MET A 243 8.81 29.18 49.55
C MET A 243 7.45 29.80 49.09
N SER A 244 6.29 29.22 49.41
CA SER A 244 5.90 28.58 50.69
C SER A 244 4.70 27.59 50.60
N ASN A 245 4.75 26.59 51.49
CA ASN A 245 3.74 25.70 52.10
C ASN A 245 2.28 25.66 51.54
N THR A 246 1.63 24.49 51.42
CA THR A 246 1.32 23.62 52.59
C THR A 246 1.12 22.12 52.28
N GLU A 247 1.94 21.29 52.95
CA GLU A 247 1.55 20.07 53.70
C GLU A 247 0.58 19.03 53.09
N THR A 248 1.13 17.96 52.50
CA THR A 248 0.66 16.56 52.74
C THR A 248 1.58 15.46 52.22
N GLN A 249 2.50 15.77 51.29
CA GLN A 249 3.32 14.75 50.59
C GLN A 249 4.49 14.06 51.36
N PRO A 250 5.16 14.63 52.39
CA PRO A 250 6.47 14.11 52.81
C PRO A 250 6.44 12.73 53.49
N CYS A 251 5.35 12.36 54.17
CA CYS A 251 5.31 11.10 54.93
C CYS A 251 5.35 9.83 54.05
N ILE A 252 4.89 9.91 52.80
CA ILE A 252 4.83 8.73 51.91
C ILE A 252 6.23 8.42 51.34
N GLN A 253 7.01 9.44 51.00
CA GLN A 253 8.35 9.27 50.43
C GLN A 253 9.37 8.73 51.45
N VAL A 254 9.22 9.07 52.74
CA VAL A 254 10.10 8.52 53.79
C VAL A 254 9.84 7.02 54.00
N SER A 255 8.58 6.59 54.01
CA SER A 255 8.23 5.16 54.16
C SER A 255 8.75 4.30 53.00
N SER A 256 8.56 4.75 51.75
CA SER A 256 9.08 4.03 50.58
C SER A 256 10.60 4.08 50.46
N ALA A 257 11.26 5.14 50.94
CA ALA A 257 12.73 5.18 51.02
C ALA A 257 13.28 4.16 52.03
N ILE A 258 12.65 4.02 53.21
CA ILE A 258 13.04 3.04 54.23
C ILE A 258 12.86 1.61 53.71
N SER A 259 11.69 1.28 53.15
CA SER A 259 11.42 -0.07 52.62
C SER A 259 12.40 -0.45 51.49
N ASN A 260 12.69 0.47 50.57
CA ASN A 260 13.67 0.24 49.49
C ASN A 260 15.12 0.17 50.02
N GLY A 261 15.44 0.82 51.13
CA GLY A 261 16.74 0.71 51.80
C GLY A 261 16.95 -0.66 52.44
N MET A 262 15.96 -1.18 53.16
CA MET A 262 16.05 -2.44 53.90
C MET A 262 16.11 -3.68 52.99
N SER A 263 15.66 -3.57 51.73
CA SER A 263 15.63 -4.68 50.76
C SER A 263 17.00 -5.19 50.26
N LYS A 264 18.12 -4.56 50.64
CA LYS A 264 19.44 -4.80 50.02
C LYS A 264 20.36 -5.81 50.74
N ASP A 265 20.17 -6.04 52.03
CA ASP A 265 21.03 -6.92 52.84
C ASP A 265 20.22 -8.00 53.58
N ALA A 266 19.25 -8.61 52.89
CA ALA A 266 18.33 -9.61 53.44
C ALA A 266 18.97 -11.01 53.62
N THR A 267 19.95 -11.13 54.52
CA THR A 267 20.51 -12.43 54.97
C THR A 267 20.68 -12.60 56.49
N ASN A 268 20.46 -11.56 57.30
CA ASN A 268 20.18 -11.67 58.73
C ASN A 268 19.19 -10.56 59.12
N MET A 269 18.12 -10.92 59.84
CA MET A 269 17.21 -9.97 60.49
C MET A 269 16.93 -10.47 61.90
N ASP A 270 17.20 -9.65 62.91
CA ASP A 270 16.82 -9.90 64.30
C ASP A 270 15.34 -9.57 64.54
N ASP A 271 14.74 -10.20 65.56
CA ASP A 271 13.30 -10.13 65.87
C ASP A 271 12.76 -8.69 66.03
N ASP A 272 13.58 -7.76 66.56
CA ASP A 272 13.26 -6.33 66.73
C ASP A 272 12.79 -5.66 65.43
N ALA A 273 13.31 -6.09 64.26
CA ALA A 273 12.91 -5.53 62.97
C ALA A 273 11.49 -5.95 62.57
N MET A 274 11.02 -7.11 63.03
CA MET A 274 9.70 -7.66 62.73
C MET A 274 8.61 -6.89 63.49
N GLU A 275 8.84 -6.60 64.78
CA GLU A 275 7.89 -5.88 65.65
C GLU A 275 7.59 -4.46 65.12
N VAL A 276 8.59 -3.78 64.55
CA VAL A 276 8.44 -2.45 63.95
C VAL A 276 7.51 -2.47 62.74
N VAL A 277 7.59 -3.50 61.88
CA VAL A 277 6.72 -3.62 60.69
C VAL A 277 5.27 -3.86 61.12
N THR A 278 5.01 -4.83 62.01
CA THR A 278 3.66 -5.06 62.54
C THR A 278 3.09 -3.83 63.25
N THR A 279 3.92 -3.09 64.01
CA THR A 279 3.50 -1.85 64.68
C THR A 279 3.12 -0.74 63.69
N ILE A 280 3.71 -0.70 62.50
CA ILE A 280 3.37 0.25 61.44
C ILE A 280 2.07 -0.18 60.74
N GLU A 281 1.89 -1.46 60.44
CA GLU A 281 0.68 -1.99 59.80
C GLU A 281 -0.55 -1.85 60.72
N ASP A 282 -0.46 -2.22 62.00
CA ASP A 282 -1.54 -2.03 62.98
C ASP A 282 -1.92 -0.55 63.13
N ARG A 283 -0.95 0.37 63.06
CA ARG A 283 -1.24 1.82 63.06
C ARG A 283 -1.93 2.28 61.78
N PHE A 284 -1.64 1.67 60.63
CA PHE A 284 -2.36 1.93 59.38
C PHE A 284 -3.81 1.39 59.43
N VAL A 285 -4.02 0.18 59.94
CA VAL A 285 -5.36 -0.41 60.12
C VAL A 285 -6.19 0.43 61.09
N ASN A 286 -5.68 0.71 62.29
CA ASN A 286 -6.38 1.51 63.31
C ASN A 286 -6.68 2.94 62.82
N THR A 287 -5.78 3.58 62.06
CA THR A 287 -6.06 4.92 61.50
C THR A 287 -7.02 4.89 60.30
N GLY A 288 -7.21 3.73 59.66
CA GLY A 288 -8.30 3.48 58.72
C GLY A 288 -9.66 3.41 59.42
N GLU A 289 -9.79 2.59 60.45
CA GLU A 289 -11.04 2.41 61.21
C GLU A 289 -11.46 3.68 61.96
N LEU A 290 -10.52 4.39 62.59
CA LEU A 290 -10.79 5.68 63.24
C LEU A 290 -11.30 6.76 62.26
N LYS A 291 -10.93 6.68 60.97
CA LYS A 291 -11.46 7.55 59.91
C LYS A 291 -12.85 7.16 59.40
N GLN A 292 -13.26 5.90 59.54
CA GLN A 292 -14.66 5.50 59.33
C GLN A 292 -15.54 5.92 60.51
N SER A 293 -15.08 5.69 61.75
CA SER A 293 -15.83 5.99 62.98
C SER A 293 -16.24 7.47 63.11
N LYS A 294 -15.37 8.42 62.74
CA LYS A 294 -15.60 9.86 62.92
C LYS A 294 -16.20 10.61 61.72
N ARG A 295 -16.79 9.92 60.74
CA ARG A 295 -17.63 10.56 59.71
C ARG A 295 -19.09 10.69 60.16
N THR A 296 -19.32 11.69 61.02
CA THR A 296 -20.64 12.29 61.28
C THR A 296 -21.39 12.57 59.96
N LYS A 297 -22.72 12.55 59.97
CA LYS A 297 -23.61 12.71 58.78
C LYS A 297 -23.52 14.09 58.09
N GLN A 298 -22.34 14.47 57.57
CA GLN A 298 -22.28 15.34 56.40
C GLN A 298 -22.85 14.55 55.22
N ARG A 299 -24.07 14.91 54.85
CA ARG A 299 -24.74 14.47 53.63
C ARG A 299 -23.99 15.10 52.44
N LEU A 300 -22.85 14.53 52.09
CA LEU A 300 -22.09 14.86 50.89
C LEU A 300 -23.06 14.90 49.72
N ASP A 301 -23.27 16.11 49.17
CA ASP A 301 -24.07 16.27 47.97
C ASP A 301 -23.27 15.72 46.79
N TRP A 302 -23.43 14.42 46.57
CA TRP A 302 -23.15 13.78 45.29
C TRP A 302 -24.12 14.38 44.27
N SER A 303 -23.87 15.63 43.87
CA SER A 303 -24.59 16.31 42.80
C SER A 303 -24.50 15.38 41.59
N ALA A 304 -25.62 14.73 41.27
CA ALA A 304 -25.54 13.45 40.58
C ALA A 304 -24.81 13.63 39.25
N MET A 305 -23.88 12.73 38.90
CA MET A 305 -23.23 12.85 37.59
C MET A 305 -24.29 12.75 36.51
N PHE A 306 -24.30 13.69 35.56
CA PHE A 306 -25.27 13.77 34.48
C PHE A 306 -24.57 13.72 33.13
N VAL A 307 -25.18 13.02 32.18
CA VAL A 307 -24.81 12.98 30.76
C VAL A 307 -25.78 13.82 29.93
N PHE A 308 -25.29 14.40 28.84
CA PHE A 308 -26.14 15.01 27.82
C PHE A 308 -26.46 14.01 26.70
N LYS A 309 -27.72 13.59 26.65
CA LYS A 309 -28.28 12.67 25.67
C LYS A 309 -29.17 13.47 24.71
N ARG A 310 -28.62 13.82 23.54
CA ARG A 310 -29.32 14.65 22.52
C ARG A 310 -29.89 15.95 23.14
N GLY A 311 -29.08 16.65 23.92
CA GLY A 311 -29.45 17.87 24.65
C GLY A 311 -30.22 17.68 25.96
N ARG A 312 -30.79 16.49 26.24
CA ARG A 312 -31.46 16.21 27.51
C ARG A 312 -30.47 15.73 28.58
N LYS A 313 -30.61 16.25 29.80
CA LYS A 313 -29.79 15.91 30.98
C LYS A 313 -30.34 14.63 31.62
N GLU A 314 -29.63 13.50 31.48
CA GLU A 314 -29.96 12.23 32.16
C GLU A 314 -28.91 11.89 33.22
N ARG A 315 -29.31 11.30 34.36
CA ARG A 315 -28.39 10.86 35.40
C ARG A 315 -27.55 9.67 34.91
N VAL A 316 -26.24 9.72 35.14
CA VAL A 316 -25.33 8.57 35.00
C VAL A 316 -25.81 7.47 35.95
N ALA A 317 -26.16 6.32 35.37
CA ALA A 317 -26.57 5.14 36.10
C ALA A 317 -25.72 3.97 35.62
N PHE A 318 -24.98 3.37 36.55
CA PHE A 318 -24.07 2.24 36.31
C PHE A 318 -24.77 1.14 35.49
N ASP A 319 -25.93 0.70 35.97
CA ASP A 319 -26.71 -0.40 35.41
C ASP A 319 -27.18 -0.12 33.97
N LYS A 320 -27.45 1.16 33.63
CA LYS A 320 -27.86 1.53 32.26
C LYS A 320 -26.69 1.46 31.28
N ILE A 321 -25.46 1.70 31.73
CA ILE A 321 -24.25 1.55 30.91
C ILE A 321 -23.95 0.04 30.78
N THR A 322 -23.89 -0.69 31.90
CA THR A 322 -23.62 -2.14 31.91
C THR A 322 -24.64 -2.93 31.09
N ALA A 323 -25.94 -2.70 31.28
CA ALA A 323 -27.00 -3.37 30.51
C ALA A 323 -26.99 -3.04 29.01
N ARG A 324 -26.37 -1.92 28.60
CA ARG A 324 -26.10 -1.65 27.18
C ARG A 324 -24.92 -2.47 26.66
N ILE A 325 -23.82 -2.55 27.43
CA ILE A 325 -22.63 -3.33 27.03
C ILE A 325 -23.00 -4.82 26.94
N ILE A 326 -23.74 -5.37 27.92
CA ILE A 326 -24.27 -6.74 27.90
C ILE A 326 -25.02 -7.06 26.60
N LYS A 327 -25.89 -6.15 26.12
CA LYS A 327 -26.63 -6.32 24.86
C LYS A 327 -25.75 -6.39 23.60
N LEU A 328 -24.47 -6.04 23.70
CA LEU A 328 -23.49 -6.13 22.62
C LEU A 328 -22.50 -7.31 22.80
N CYS A 329 -22.64 -8.09 23.88
CA CYS A 329 -21.79 -9.26 24.19
C CYS A 329 -22.34 -10.59 23.63
N TYR A 330 -23.30 -10.55 22.70
CA TYR A 330 -23.90 -11.77 22.13
C TYR A 330 -22.84 -12.66 21.45
N GLY A 331 -22.77 -13.93 21.85
CA GLY A 331 -21.78 -14.88 21.31
C GLY A 331 -20.31 -14.50 21.57
N LEU A 332 -20.03 -13.73 22.63
CA LEU A 332 -18.67 -13.56 23.17
C LEU A 332 -18.50 -14.46 24.41
N ASP A 333 -17.27 -14.83 24.74
CA ASP A 333 -17.01 -15.63 25.94
C ASP A 333 -17.11 -14.78 27.21
N MET A 334 -18.25 -14.92 27.91
CA MET A 334 -18.58 -14.23 29.14
C MET A 334 -17.76 -14.69 30.37
N ASN A 335 -16.96 -15.76 30.26
CA ASN A 335 -16.01 -16.14 31.32
C ASN A 335 -14.82 -15.15 31.37
N TYR A 336 -14.47 -14.56 30.23
CA TYR A 336 -13.37 -13.60 30.09
C TYR A 336 -13.84 -12.16 29.83
N VAL A 337 -14.97 -11.99 29.14
CA VAL A 337 -15.56 -10.68 28.83
C VAL A 337 -16.53 -10.26 29.95
N ASP A 338 -16.04 -9.43 30.86
CA ASP A 338 -16.82 -8.79 31.91
C ASP A 338 -17.23 -7.34 31.53
N PRO A 339 -18.53 -7.06 31.32
CA PRO A 339 -19.08 -5.71 31.10
C PRO A 339 -19.08 -4.79 32.33
N VAL A 340 -19.04 -5.36 33.53
CA VAL A 340 -19.02 -4.65 34.82
C VAL A 340 -17.66 -3.98 34.99
N GLN A 341 -16.55 -4.71 34.80
CA GLN A 341 -15.18 -4.16 34.73
C GLN A 341 -15.06 -3.00 33.72
N VAL A 342 -15.63 -3.13 32.51
CA VAL A 342 -15.61 -2.04 31.52
C VAL A 342 -16.36 -0.82 32.06
N THR A 343 -17.55 -1.02 32.64
CA THR A 343 -18.36 0.09 33.20
C THR A 343 -17.66 0.79 34.37
N GLN A 344 -17.02 0.04 35.28
CA GLN A 344 -16.25 0.57 36.39
C GLN A 344 -15.10 1.46 35.90
N LYS A 345 -14.28 0.96 34.96
CA LYS A 345 -13.17 1.72 34.37
C LYS A 345 -13.64 2.99 33.66
N VAL A 346 -14.68 2.90 32.84
CA VAL A 346 -15.26 4.06 32.15
C VAL A 346 -15.71 5.13 33.14
N ILE A 347 -16.47 4.77 34.17
CA ILE A 347 -17.01 5.75 35.13
C ILE A 347 -15.91 6.50 35.89
N SER A 348 -14.77 5.86 36.14
CA SER A 348 -13.62 6.54 36.76
C SER A 348 -13.00 7.65 35.91
N GLY A 349 -13.21 7.61 34.57
CA GLY A 349 -12.76 8.63 33.62
C GLY A 349 -13.84 9.62 33.15
N VAL A 350 -15.06 9.55 33.67
CA VAL A 350 -16.17 10.41 33.24
C VAL A 350 -16.23 11.72 34.04
N TYR A 351 -16.25 12.85 33.33
CA TYR A 351 -16.53 14.17 33.92
C TYR A 351 -18.02 14.54 33.84
N GLN A 352 -18.45 15.50 34.67
CA GLN A 352 -19.83 15.98 34.70
C GLN A 352 -20.16 16.74 33.40
N GLY A 353 -21.24 16.35 32.71
CA GLY A 353 -21.65 16.98 31.45
C GLY A 353 -21.11 16.32 30.18
N VAL A 354 -20.44 15.16 30.26
CA VAL A 354 -20.08 14.37 29.06
C VAL A 354 -21.33 14.03 28.23
N THR A 355 -21.23 14.03 26.91
CA THR A 355 -22.32 13.57 26.03
C THR A 355 -22.38 12.05 25.98
N THR A 356 -23.54 11.50 25.58
CA THR A 356 -23.64 10.05 25.33
C THR A 356 -22.78 9.55 24.17
N ILE A 357 -22.28 10.42 23.29
CA ILE A 357 -21.41 10.05 22.17
C ILE A 357 -19.96 9.90 22.63
N GLU A 358 -19.47 10.84 23.43
CA GLU A 358 -18.14 10.77 24.06
C GLU A 358 -18.06 9.61 25.04
N LEU A 359 -19.10 9.38 25.85
CA LEU A 359 -19.21 8.21 26.72
C LEU A 359 -19.10 6.91 25.92
N ASP A 360 -19.81 6.78 24.80
CA ASP A 360 -19.76 5.58 23.96
C ASP A 360 -18.37 5.33 23.34
N ASN A 361 -17.65 6.41 22.98
CA ASN A 361 -16.28 6.32 22.49
C ASN A 361 -15.33 5.86 23.60
N LEU A 362 -15.43 6.46 24.80
CA LEU A 362 -14.64 6.06 25.97
C LEU A 362 -14.88 4.59 26.37
N VAL A 363 -16.13 4.10 26.27
CA VAL A 363 -16.44 2.68 26.49
C VAL A 363 -15.79 1.79 25.43
N ALA A 364 -15.87 2.16 24.15
CA ALA A 364 -15.25 1.41 23.06
C ALA A 364 -13.71 1.36 23.18
N GLU A 365 -13.08 2.48 23.55
CA GLU A 365 -11.64 2.58 23.76
C GLU A 365 -11.20 1.80 25.02
N THR A 366 -11.95 1.88 26.12
CA THR A 366 -11.71 1.07 27.32
C THR A 366 -11.79 -0.42 27.03
N ALA A 367 -12.79 -0.86 26.25
CA ALA A 367 -12.88 -2.24 25.78
C ALA A 367 -11.69 -2.60 24.88
N ALA A 368 -11.27 -1.73 23.96
CA ALA A 368 -10.12 -1.98 23.09
C ALA A 368 -8.79 -2.14 23.87
N TYR A 369 -8.57 -1.39 24.96
CA TYR A 369 -7.44 -1.62 25.87
C TYR A 369 -7.48 -3.00 26.56
N MET A 370 -8.68 -3.56 26.79
CA MET A 370 -8.87 -4.88 27.39
C MET A 370 -8.69 -6.05 26.41
N THR A 371 -8.40 -5.81 25.13
CA THR A 371 -8.01 -6.84 24.14
C THR A 371 -6.84 -7.71 24.61
N THR A 372 -5.94 -7.17 25.44
CA THR A 372 -4.81 -7.94 26.01
C THR A 372 -5.22 -8.98 27.06
N LYS A 373 -6.48 -8.97 27.53
CA LYS A 373 -7.05 -10.07 28.34
C LYS A 373 -7.65 -11.18 27.48
N HIS A 374 -8.46 -10.83 26.48
CA HIS A 374 -9.20 -11.76 25.64
C HIS A 374 -9.55 -11.10 24.29
N PRO A 375 -9.47 -11.80 23.13
CA PRO A 375 -9.65 -11.19 21.82
C PRO A 375 -11.05 -10.60 21.61
N ASP A 376 -12.08 -11.18 22.22
CA ASP A 376 -13.47 -10.70 22.12
C ASP A 376 -13.67 -9.27 22.63
N TYR A 377 -12.77 -8.75 23.49
CA TYR A 377 -12.81 -7.34 23.88
C TYR A 377 -12.61 -6.40 22.68
N ALA A 378 -11.84 -6.79 21.65
CA ALA A 378 -11.73 -6.04 20.39
C ALA A 378 -13.00 -6.11 19.53
N VAL A 379 -13.76 -7.20 19.64
CA VAL A 379 -15.08 -7.36 18.99
C VAL A 379 -16.13 -6.51 19.72
N LEU A 380 -16.15 -6.56 21.06
CA LEU A 380 -17.03 -5.72 21.89
C LEU A 380 -16.77 -4.22 21.66
N ALA A 381 -15.50 -3.80 21.64
CA ALA A 381 -15.09 -2.44 21.32
C ALA A 381 -15.62 -1.99 19.94
N ALA A 382 -15.50 -2.85 18.93
CA ALA A 382 -16.04 -2.58 17.60
C ALA A 382 -17.57 -2.44 17.61
N ARG A 383 -18.26 -3.38 18.25
CA ARG A 383 -19.73 -3.38 18.36
C ARG A 383 -20.27 -2.13 19.05
N ILE A 384 -19.56 -1.62 20.05
CA ILE A 384 -19.92 -0.37 20.74
C ILE A 384 -19.72 0.84 19.83
N ALA A 385 -18.59 0.92 19.11
CA ALA A 385 -18.32 1.99 18.15
C ALA A 385 -19.32 1.99 16.96
N VAL A 386 -19.62 0.82 16.39
CA VAL A 386 -20.64 0.63 15.34
C VAL A 386 -22.04 1.01 15.87
N SER A 387 -22.39 0.58 17.08
CA SER A 387 -23.65 0.96 17.74
C SER A 387 -23.75 2.47 17.98
N ASN A 388 -22.63 3.17 18.20
CA ASN A 388 -22.59 4.63 18.28
C ASN A 388 -22.82 5.27 16.90
N LEU A 389 -22.12 4.82 15.86
CA LEU A 389 -22.33 5.30 14.48
C LEU A 389 -23.77 5.08 13.99
N HIS A 390 -24.37 3.93 14.30
CA HIS A 390 -25.75 3.60 13.94
C HIS A 390 -26.80 4.52 14.59
N LYS A 391 -26.44 5.24 15.67
CA LYS A 391 -27.32 6.23 16.34
C LYS A 391 -27.16 7.65 15.82
N GLN A 392 -26.13 7.88 14.99
CA GLN A 392 -25.74 9.18 14.43
C GLN A 392 -25.98 9.25 12.90
N SER A 393 -25.99 8.12 12.21
CA SER A 393 -26.26 7.99 10.77
C SER A 393 -27.69 7.54 10.47
N LYS A 394 -28.27 8.03 9.37
CA LYS A 394 -29.55 7.50 8.83
C LYS A 394 -29.45 6.00 8.56
N LYS A 395 -30.58 5.27 8.59
CA LYS A 395 -30.60 3.84 8.26
C LYS A 395 -30.69 3.59 6.75
N VAL A 396 -31.61 4.26 6.05
CA VAL A 396 -31.92 3.99 4.63
C VAL A 396 -30.78 4.47 3.73
N PHE A 397 -30.31 3.61 2.82
CA PHE A 397 -29.15 3.89 1.95
C PHE A 397 -29.47 4.95 0.90
N SER A 398 -30.62 4.87 0.22
CA SER A 398 -31.00 5.88 -0.78
C SER A 398 -31.09 7.30 -0.19
N GLN A 399 -31.56 7.44 1.05
CA GLN A 399 -31.61 8.73 1.76
C GLN A 399 -30.21 9.30 2.09
N VAL A 400 -29.21 8.44 2.33
CA VAL A 400 -27.82 8.87 2.56
C VAL A 400 -27.16 9.28 1.23
N ILE A 401 -27.43 8.54 0.15
CA ILE A 401 -27.02 8.93 -1.21
C ILE A 401 -27.68 10.25 -1.63
N GLU A 402 -28.92 10.50 -1.22
CA GLU A 402 -29.60 11.78 -1.44
C GLU A 402 -28.94 12.95 -0.70
N ASP A 403 -28.61 12.78 0.58
CA ASP A 403 -27.89 13.81 1.35
C ASP A 403 -26.55 14.16 0.70
N PHE A 404 -25.82 13.16 0.22
CA PHE A 404 -24.54 13.35 -0.46
C PHE A 404 -24.66 14.01 -1.84
N TYR A 405 -25.72 13.71 -2.60
CA TYR A 405 -25.98 14.32 -3.90
C TYR A 405 -26.50 15.77 -3.77
N ARG A 406 -27.38 16.03 -2.79
CA ARG A 406 -27.93 17.36 -2.50
C ARG A 406 -27.00 18.24 -1.65
N TYR A 407 -25.80 17.79 -1.29
CA TYR A 407 -24.89 18.53 -0.40
C TYR A 407 -24.47 19.90 -0.99
N VAL A 408 -24.66 20.94 -0.18
CA VAL A 408 -24.23 22.32 -0.44
C VAL A 408 -23.13 22.66 0.54
N ASN A 409 -22.00 23.20 0.06
CA ASN A 409 -20.90 23.59 0.92
C ASN A 409 -21.31 24.78 1.81
N PRO A 410 -21.34 24.64 3.15
CA PRO A 410 -21.88 25.66 4.05
C PRO A 410 -21.07 26.96 4.09
N LYS A 411 -19.81 26.95 3.63
CA LYS A 411 -18.96 28.15 3.55
C LYS A 411 -19.07 28.92 2.24
N THR A 412 -19.71 28.36 1.21
CA THR A 412 -19.78 28.97 -0.13
C THR A 412 -21.19 29.05 -0.72
N GLY A 413 -22.16 28.33 -0.14
CA GLY A 413 -23.54 28.24 -0.67
C GLY A 413 -23.65 27.50 -2.01
N LYS A 414 -22.56 26.90 -2.51
CA LYS A 414 -22.53 26.22 -3.81
C LYS A 414 -22.82 24.71 -3.65
N PRO A 415 -23.65 24.11 -4.53
CA PRO A 415 -23.75 22.66 -4.64
C PRO A 415 -22.37 22.03 -4.83
N ALA A 416 -22.11 20.95 -4.10
CA ALA A 416 -20.84 20.24 -4.09
C ALA A 416 -21.07 18.72 -3.95
N PRO A 417 -21.84 18.10 -4.86
CA PRO A 417 -22.27 16.70 -4.74
C PRO A 417 -21.08 15.75 -4.50
N MET A 418 -21.24 14.83 -3.55
CA MET A 418 -20.23 13.77 -3.29
C MET A 418 -20.51 12.48 -4.08
N ILE A 419 -21.66 12.40 -4.75
CA ILE A 419 -22.10 11.28 -5.60
C ILE A 419 -22.31 11.79 -7.03
N SER A 420 -21.96 10.99 -8.02
CA SER A 420 -22.22 11.27 -9.44
C SER A 420 -23.70 11.16 -9.81
N ASP A 421 -24.14 12.00 -10.75
CA ASP A 421 -25.51 12.01 -11.30
C ASP A 421 -25.95 10.61 -11.76
N GLN A 422 -25.03 9.87 -12.40
CA GLN A 422 -25.24 8.49 -12.87
C GLN A 422 -25.50 7.52 -11.72
N THR A 423 -24.71 7.59 -10.64
CA THR A 423 -24.88 6.72 -9.47
C THR A 423 -26.13 7.10 -8.68
N TYR A 424 -26.41 8.39 -8.54
CA TYR A 424 -27.64 8.88 -7.92
C TYR A 424 -28.88 8.38 -8.68
N ALA A 425 -28.89 8.50 -10.00
CA ALA A 425 -29.99 8.00 -10.84
C ALA A 425 -30.18 6.48 -10.70
N ALA A 426 -29.10 5.68 -10.79
CA ALA A 426 -29.16 4.23 -10.61
C ALA A 426 -29.66 3.82 -9.21
N VAL A 427 -29.17 4.47 -8.15
CA VAL A 427 -29.64 4.22 -6.78
C VAL A 427 -31.12 4.56 -6.62
N MET A 428 -31.57 5.70 -7.15
CA MET A 428 -32.98 6.13 -6.99
C MET A 428 -33.94 5.29 -7.82
N LYS A 429 -33.56 4.92 -9.05
CA LYS A 429 -34.32 4.01 -9.92
C LYS A 429 -34.58 2.63 -9.30
N HIS A 430 -33.68 2.18 -8.43
CA HIS A 430 -33.72 0.84 -7.82
C HIS A 430 -33.72 0.87 -6.28
N ALA A 431 -34.19 1.98 -5.70
CA ALA A 431 -34.03 2.30 -4.28
C ALA A 431 -34.51 1.18 -3.35
N ASP A 432 -35.72 0.66 -3.55
CA ASP A 432 -36.31 -0.35 -2.65
C ASP A 432 -35.51 -1.67 -2.66
N ARG A 433 -35.04 -2.09 -3.83
CA ARG A 433 -34.24 -3.32 -3.99
C ARG A 433 -32.85 -3.17 -3.37
N LEU A 434 -32.21 -2.01 -3.56
CA LEU A 434 -30.89 -1.72 -2.98
C LEU A 434 -30.97 -1.50 -1.45
N ASN A 435 -32.03 -0.85 -0.96
CA ASN A 435 -32.27 -0.64 0.46
C ASN A 435 -32.56 -1.95 1.21
N SER A 436 -33.33 -2.87 0.61
CA SER A 436 -33.70 -4.16 1.21
C SER A 436 -32.59 -5.21 1.14
N ALA A 437 -31.67 -5.11 0.17
CA ALA A 437 -30.51 -6.00 0.08
C ALA A 437 -29.46 -5.79 1.19
N ILE A 438 -29.48 -4.64 1.90
CA ILE A 438 -28.43 -4.30 2.87
C ILE A 438 -28.69 -4.92 4.26
N ILE A 439 -27.74 -5.73 4.70
CA ILE A 439 -27.73 -6.39 6.02
C ILE A 439 -26.83 -5.60 6.96
N TYR A 440 -27.42 -4.67 7.72
CA TYR A 440 -26.69 -3.79 8.66
C TYR A 440 -25.93 -4.52 9.76
N ASP A 441 -26.33 -5.75 10.10
CA ASP A 441 -25.64 -6.53 11.13
C ASP A 441 -24.24 -6.97 10.69
N ARG A 442 -23.94 -6.99 9.38
CA ARG A 442 -22.58 -7.18 8.86
C ARG A 442 -21.61 -6.07 9.31
N ASP A 443 -22.09 -4.88 9.70
CA ASP A 443 -21.24 -3.84 10.31
C ASP A 443 -20.61 -4.30 11.64
N PHE A 444 -21.26 -5.21 12.38
CA PHE A 444 -20.75 -5.73 13.66
C PHE A 444 -19.64 -6.79 13.51
N THR A 445 -19.27 -7.14 12.26
CA THR A 445 -18.21 -8.11 11.96
C THR A 445 -16.81 -7.47 11.88
N PHE A 446 -16.71 -6.15 11.78
CA PHE A 446 -15.42 -5.44 11.80
C PHE A 446 -14.81 -5.49 13.21
N ASN A 447 -13.49 -5.60 13.32
CA ASN A 447 -12.79 -5.36 14.59
C ASN A 447 -12.63 -3.84 14.82
N PHE A 448 -12.32 -3.43 16.05
CA PHE A 448 -12.27 -2.01 16.43
C PHE A 448 -11.31 -1.20 15.54
N PHE A 449 -10.15 -1.75 15.21
CA PHE A 449 -9.14 -1.09 14.40
C PHE A 449 -9.54 -0.97 12.92
N GLY A 450 -10.16 -2.00 12.34
CA GLY A 450 -10.70 -1.95 10.98
C GLY A 450 -11.83 -0.93 10.86
N PHE A 451 -12.75 -0.94 11.82
CA PHE A 451 -13.81 0.06 11.91
C PHE A 451 -13.26 1.49 12.04
N LYS A 452 -12.32 1.74 12.96
CA LYS A 452 -11.67 3.07 13.10
C LYS A 452 -10.86 3.48 11.87
N THR A 453 -10.39 2.54 11.06
CA THR A 453 -9.75 2.84 9.77
C THR A 453 -10.76 3.34 8.75
N LEU A 454 -11.93 2.69 8.66
CA LEU A 454 -13.06 3.13 7.84
C LEU A 454 -13.59 4.51 8.29
N GLU A 455 -13.87 4.68 9.58
CA GLU A 455 -14.37 5.90 10.20
C GLU A 455 -13.44 7.10 9.98
N ARG A 456 -12.12 6.90 10.01
CA ARG A 456 -11.14 7.96 9.77
C ARG A 456 -11.17 8.43 8.31
N SER A 457 -11.09 7.51 7.36
CA SER A 457 -10.64 7.81 5.99
C SER A 457 -11.59 7.42 4.85
N TYR A 458 -12.47 6.44 5.03
CA TYR A 458 -13.25 5.81 3.94
C TYR A 458 -14.73 6.18 3.93
N LEU A 459 -15.34 6.30 5.11
CA LEU A 459 -16.76 6.64 5.24
C LEU A 459 -16.97 8.14 4.93
N LEU A 460 -17.87 8.44 3.99
CA LEU A 460 -18.19 9.81 3.60
C LEU A 460 -18.81 10.64 4.74
N LYS A 461 -18.48 11.94 4.75
CA LYS A 461 -18.73 12.86 5.86
C LYS A 461 -19.41 14.14 5.39
N ILE A 462 -20.48 14.53 6.09
CA ILE A 462 -21.16 15.82 5.94
C ILE A 462 -20.77 16.69 7.15
N ASP A 463 -20.27 17.89 6.90
CA ASP A 463 -19.82 18.84 7.93
C ASP A 463 -18.86 18.22 8.97
N GLY A 464 -17.97 17.34 8.50
CA GLY A 464 -17.00 16.59 9.31
C GLY A 464 -17.56 15.36 10.04
N LYS A 465 -18.89 15.19 10.12
CA LYS A 465 -19.56 14.06 10.77
C LYS A 465 -19.75 12.91 9.79
N VAL A 466 -19.54 11.68 10.23
CA VAL A 466 -19.77 10.48 9.40
C VAL A 466 -21.26 10.30 9.14
N ALA A 467 -21.64 10.30 7.87
CA ALA A 467 -23.02 10.01 7.42
C ALA A 467 -23.15 8.58 6.85
N GLU A 468 -22.06 8.06 6.28
CA GLU A 468 -22.01 6.73 5.66
C GLU A 468 -21.78 5.61 6.68
N ARG A 469 -22.53 4.51 6.60
CA ARG A 469 -22.23 3.25 7.31
C ARG A 469 -21.29 2.37 6.47
N PRO A 470 -20.53 1.42 7.03
CA PRO A 470 -19.73 0.49 6.23
C PRO A 470 -20.55 -0.26 5.18
N GLN A 471 -21.79 -0.68 5.47
CA GLN A 471 -22.67 -1.23 4.43
C GLN A 471 -23.04 -0.23 3.31
N HIS A 472 -23.20 1.06 3.62
CA HIS A 472 -23.50 2.09 2.62
C HIS A 472 -22.29 2.33 1.71
N LEU A 473 -21.07 2.36 2.28
CA LEU A 473 -19.81 2.40 1.52
C LEU A 473 -19.74 1.21 0.54
N ILE A 474 -20.00 -0.01 1.00
CA ILE A 474 -19.91 -1.21 0.15
C ILE A 474 -20.97 -1.19 -0.95
N MET A 475 -22.22 -0.81 -0.65
CA MET A 475 -23.26 -0.70 -1.68
C MET A 475 -22.99 0.44 -2.68
N ARG A 476 -22.47 1.59 -2.22
CA ARG A 476 -22.00 2.67 -3.11
C ARG A 476 -20.89 2.19 -4.05
N VAL A 477 -19.92 1.42 -3.55
CA VAL A 477 -18.85 0.86 -4.37
C VAL A 477 -19.42 -0.12 -5.40
N ALA A 478 -20.31 -1.02 -4.99
CA ALA A 478 -20.93 -1.97 -5.91
C ALA A 478 -21.74 -1.27 -7.02
N VAL A 479 -22.66 -0.35 -6.68
CA VAL A 479 -23.41 0.42 -7.69
C VAL A 479 -22.49 1.33 -8.51
N GLY A 480 -21.41 1.85 -7.94
CA GLY A 480 -20.40 2.63 -8.64
C GLY A 480 -19.54 1.84 -9.66
N ILE A 481 -19.50 0.51 -9.55
CA ILE A 481 -18.84 -0.40 -10.50
C ILE A 481 -19.83 -0.96 -11.53
N HIS A 482 -21.08 -1.17 -11.14
CA HIS A 482 -22.08 -1.91 -11.92
C HIS A 482 -23.18 -1.03 -12.56
N GLY A 483 -23.38 0.21 -12.10
CA GLY A 483 -24.41 1.10 -12.61
C GLY A 483 -25.82 0.55 -12.39
N GLU A 484 -26.59 0.40 -13.46
CA GLU A 484 -27.95 -0.18 -13.41
C GLU A 484 -27.97 -1.73 -13.38
N ASP A 485 -26.82 -2.39 -13.45
CA ASP A 485 -26.69 -3.85 -13.29
C ASP A 485 -26.79 -4.21 -11.78
N VAL A 486 -28.02 -4.14 -11.27
CA VAL A 486 -28.34 -4.34 -9.85
C VAL A 486 -28.08 -5.78 -9.40
N ASP A 487 -28.14 -6.76 -10.31
CA ASP A 487 -27.83 -8.15 -9.99
C ASP A 487 -26.34 -8.33 -9.68
N SER A 488 -25.45 -7.81 -10.53
CA SER A 488 -24.02 -7.75 -10.22
C SER A 488 -23.74 -6.90 -8.98
N ALA A 489 -24.47 -5.79 -8.79
CA ALA A 489 -24.28 -4.93 -7.62
C ALA A 489 -24.62 -5.65 -6.31
N ILE A 490 -25.68 -6.46 -6.28
CA ILE A 490 -26.07 -7.23 -5.09
C ILE A 490 -25.13 -8.43 -4.89
N GLU A 491 -24.64 -9.09 -5.94
CA GLU A 491 -23.61 -10.14 -5.82
C GLU A 491 -22.31 -9.57 -5.20
N THR A 492 -21.78 -8.49 -5.78
CA THR A 492 -20.58 -7.79 -5.28
C THR A 492 -20.77 -7.24 -3.86
N TYR A 493 -21.93 -6.64 -3.56
CA TYR A 493 -22.23 -6.18 -2.20
C TYR A 493 -22.18 -7.32 -1.17
N ASN A 494 -22.76 -8.49 -1.49
CA ASN A 494 -22.73 -9.63 -0.58
C ASN A 494 -21.32 -10.13 -0.34
N PHE A 495 -20.55 -10.47 -1.39
CA PHE A 495 -19.19 -10.96 -1.22
C PHE A 495 -18.25 -9.98 -0.52
N MET A 496 -18.39 -8.66 -0.75
CA MET A 496 -17.61 -7.64 -0.04
C MET A 496 -18.04 -7.47 1.42
N SER A 497 -19.34 -7.47 1.72
CA SER A 497 -19.85 -7.29 3.10
C SER A 497 -19.69 -8.55 3.96
N GLU A 498 -19.57 -9.73 3.35
CA GLU A 498 -19.14 -10.97 3.99
C GLU A 498 -17.61 -11.15 4.00
N LYS A 499 -16.87 -10.15 3.51
CA LYS A 499 -15.40 -10.06 3.50
C LYS A 499 -14.66 -11.15 2.71
N TYR A 500 -15.27 -11.75 1.69
CA TYR A 500 -14.55 -12.66 0.77
C TYR A 500 -13.48 -11.94 -0.06
N PHE A 501 -13.71 -10.65 -0.38
CA PHE A 501 -12.71 -9.78 -1.01
C PHE A 501 -12.94 -8.31 -0.65
N THR A 502 -11.98 -7.47 -1.01
CA THR A 502 -12.18 -6.01 -1.11
C THR A 502 -11.43 -5.43 -2.30
N HIS A 503 -12.04 -4.45 -2.96
CA HIS A 503 -11.35 -3.57 -3.89
C HIS A 503 -10.30 -2.70 -3.16
N ALA A 504 -9.34 -2.17 -3.93
CA ALA A 504 -8.30 -1.30 -3.40
C ALA A 504 -8.84 0.07 -2.95
N SER A 505 -8.06 0.77 -2.12
CA SER A 505 -8.49 2.01 -1.45
C SER A 505 -9.04 3.10 -2.38
N PRO A 506 -8.46 3.40 -3.57
CA PRO A 506 -9.01 4.41 -4.48
C PRO A 506 -10.39 4.03 -5.00
N THR A 507 -10.66 2.75 -5.26
CA THR A 507 -12.00 2.25 -5.59
C THR A 507 -12.97 2.49 -4.44
N LEU A 508 -12.58 2.16 -3.20
CA LEU A 508 -13.42 2.38 -2.01
C LEU A 508 -13.72 3.88 -1.76
N PHE A 509 -12.73 4.75 -1.96
CA PHE A 509 -12.90 6.20 -1.82
C PHE A 509 -13.81 6.77 -2.92
N ASN A 510 -13.55 6.42 -4.18
CA ASN A 510 -14.01 7.21 -5.33
C ASN A 510 -15.10 6.55 -6.18
N ALA A 511 -15.38 5.24 -6.02
CA ALA A 511 -16.48 4.60 -6.73
C ALA A 511 -17.82 5.28 -6.36
N GLY A 512 -18.62 5.57 -7.39
CA GLY A 512 -19.87 6.30 -7.30
C GLY A 512 -19.76 7.84 -7.21
N THR A 513 -18.56 8.40 -7.00
CA THR A 513 -18.34 9.86 -6.86
C THR A 513 -18.27 10.59 -8.22
N PRO A 514 -18.36 11.93 -8.30
CA PRO A 514 -18.41 12.67 -9.57
C PRO A 514 -17.18 12.55 -10.49
N ARG A 515 -16.03 12.08 -9.99
CA ARG A 515 -14.82 11.80 -10.79
C ARG A 515 -14.17 10.52 -10.26
N PRO A 516 -14.68 9.33 -10.62
CA PRO A 516 -14.32 8.07 -9.98
C PRO A 516 -12.96 7.56 -10.47
N GLN A 517 -11.87 8.12 -9.93
CA GLN A 517 -10.53 7.58 -10.13
C GLN A 517 -10.36 6.38 -9.19
N MET A 518 -10.37 5.16 -9.75
CA MET A 518 -10.48 3.90 -9.01
C MET A 518 -9.23 3.02 -9.09
N SER A 519 -8.34 3.26 -10.07
CA SER A 519 -7.05 2.59 -10.25
C SER A 519 -6.02 3.02 -9.21
N SER A 520 -5.03 2.18 -8.86
CA SER A 520 -4.18 2.40 -7.68
C SER A 520 -2.77 2.92 -7.96
N CYS A 521 -2.17 2.54 -9.08
CA CYS A 521 -0.83 2.97 -9.49
C CYS A 521 -0.76 3.17 -11.01
N PHE A 522 0.25 3.92 -11.43
CA PHE A 522 0.55 4.23 -12.83
C PHE A 522 2.03 3.94 -13.12
N LEU A 523 2.33 3.47 -14.34
CA LEU A 523 3.70 3.21 -14.80
C LEU A 523 4.00 4.13 -15.99
N LEU A 524 5.09 4.90 -15.86
CA LEU A 524 5.48 5.93 -16.82
C LEU A 524 6.87 5.65 -17.39
N THR A 525 7.00 5.84 -18.69
CA THR A 525 8.28 6.06 -19.36
C THR A 525 8.52 7.56 -19.48
N MET A 526 9.69 8.02 -19.02
CA MET A 526 10.14 9.40 -19.25
C MET A 526 10.13 9.69 -20.75
N LYS A 527 9.35 10.69 -21.18
CA LYS A 527 9.00 10.84 -22.61
C LYS A 527 10.23 10.97 -23.52
N GLU A 528 11.15 11.85 -23.18
CA GLU A 528 12.36 12.12 -23.96
C GLU A 528 13.53 12.54 -23.06
N ASP A 529 14.75 12.43 -23.58
CA ASP A 529 15.96 13.08 -23.05
C ASP A 529 16.04 14.54 -23.51
N SER A 530 14.98 15.29 -23.22
CA SER A 530 14.80 16.71 -23.55
C SER A 530 14.13 17.45 -22.38
N ILE A 531 14.36 18.77 -22.25
CA ILE A 531 13.71 19.56 -21.18
C ILE A 531 12.18 19.52 -21.33
N GLU A 532 11.68 19.52 -22.57
CA GLU A 532 10.25 19.40 -22.86
C GLU A 532 9.69 18.06 -22.38
N GLY A 533 10.29 16.93 -22.80
CA GLY A 533 9.89 15.60 -22.37
C GLY A 533 9.99 15.38 -20.85
N ILE A 534 11.01 15.94 -20.20
CA ILE A 534 11.17 15.91 -18.73
C ILE A 534 10.03 16.67 -18.03
N TYR A 535 9.72 17.90 -18.48
CA TYR A 535 8.68 18.72 -17.82
C TYR A 535 7.26 18.25 -18.15
N ASP A 536 7.02 17.66 -19.32
CA ASP A 536 5.73 17.00 -19.62
C ASP A 536 5.56 15.70 -18.82
N THR A 537 6.63 14.93 -18.61
CA THR A 537 6.62 13.79 -17.68
C THR A 537 6.33 14.24 -16.24
N LEU A 538 6.94 15.33 -15.78
CA LEU A 538 6.70 15.93 -14.46
C LEU A 538 5.24 16.41 -14.29
N LYS A 539 4.69 17.08 -15.31
CA LYS A 539 3.28 17.51 -15.39
C LYS A 539 2.33 16.32 -15.34
N THR A 540 2.64 15.23 -16.05
CA THR A 540 1.90 13.96 -16.01
C THR A 540 1.92 13.36 -14.60
N CYS A 541 3.09 13.34 -13.94
CA CYS A 541 3.22 12.89 -12.55
C CYS A 541 2.41 13.75 -11.57
N ALA A 542 2.43 15.08 -11.72
CA ALA A 542 1.66 15.99 -10.88
C ALA A 542 0.14 15.77 -11.05
N MET A 543 -0.34 15.55 -12.27
CA MET A 543 -1.76 15.28 -12.55
C MET A 543 -2.23 13.93 -11.98
N ILE A 544 -1.37 12.90 -12.01
CA ILE A 544 -1.63 11.59 -11.38
C ILE A 544 -1.62 11.69 -9.85
N SER A 545 -0.62 12.35 -9.27
CA SER A 545 -0.51 12.55 -7.81
C SER A 545 -1.71 13.32 -7.26
N LYS A 546 -2.20 14.33 -8.00
CA LYS A 546 -3.40 15.11 -7.66
C LYS A 546 -4.65 14.24 -7.45
N THR A 547 -4.75 13.11 -8.12
CA THR A 547 -5.84 12.12 -7.97
C THR A 547 -5.41 10.90 -7.15
N ALA A 548 -4.43 11.04 -6.25
CA ALA A 548 -3.99 10.02 -5.30
C ALA A 548 -3.36 8.73 -5.88
N GLY A 549 -2.93 8.75 -7.14
CA GLY A 549 -2.22 7.64 -7.77
C GLY A 549 -0.76 7.54 -7.32
N GLY A 550 -0.29 6.32 -7.01
CA GLY A 550 1.14 6.03 -6.87
C GLY A 550 1.82 5.89 -8.23
N ILE A 551 3.11 6.17 -8.32
CA ILE A 551 3.85 6.18 -9.60
C ILE A 551 5.06 5.24 -9.57
N GLY A 552 5.25 4.46 -10.63
CA GLY A 552 6.56 3.99 -11.07
C GLY A 552 7.00 4.78 -12.30
N LEU A 553 8.24 5.28 -12.32
CA LEU A 553 8.80 6.05 -13.43
C LEU A 553 10.19 5.53 -13.79
N ASN A 554 10.40 5.06 -15.03
CA ASN A 554 11.74 4.79 -15.54
C ASN A 554 12.39 6.07 -16.08
N VAL A 555 13.68 6.24 -15.80
CA VAL A 555 14.50 7.39 -16.23
C VAL A 555 15.77 6.96 -17.00
N HIS A 556 15.81 5.71 -17.47
CA HIS A 556 16.95 5.06 -18.13
C HIS A 556 17.47 5.80 -19.38
N ASN A 557 16.64 6.67 -19.97
CA ASN A 557 16.93 7.41 -21.19
C ASN A 557 17.59 8.77 -20.96
N ILE A 558 17.52 9.34 -19.76
CA ILE A 558 18.05 10.68 -19.46
C ILE A 558 19.58 10.65 -19.43
N ARG A 559 20.22 11.60 -20.11
CA ARG A 559 21.68 11.63 -20.22
C ARG A 559 22.37 11.89 -18.88
N ALA A 560 23.38 11.08 -18.61
CA ALA A 560 24.18 11.13 -17.39
C ALA A 560 24.93 12.45 -17.18
N SER A 561 25.49 12.62 -15.98
CA SER A 561 26.30 13.78 -15.61
C SER A 561 27.54 13.92 -16.51
N GLY A 562 27.83 15.15 -16.92
CA GLY A 562 28.92 15.47 -17.84
C GLY A 562 28.68 15.02 -19.29
N SER A 563 27.46 14.69 -19.71
CA SER A 563 27.14 14.40 -21.12
C SER A 563 26.80 15.66 -21.90
N TYR A 564 27.27 15.73 -23.15
CA TYR A 564 27.17 16.93 -23.98
C TYR A 564 25.70 17.32 -24.29
N ILE A 565 25.46 18.62 -24.39
CA ILE A 565 24.18 19.19 -24.81
C ILE A 565 24.39 20.00 -26.09
N ALA A 566 24.10 19.35 -27.23
CA ALA A 566 23.97 20.02 -28.51
C ALA A 566 22.91 21.14 -28.43
N GLY A 567 23.16 22.26 -29.08
CA GLY A 567 22.31 23.46 -29.02
C GLY A 567 22.76 24.49 -27.97
N THR A 568 23.03 24.06 -26.73
CA THR A 568 23.53 24.98 -25.67
C THR A 568 25.05 25.00 -25.52
N ASN A 569 25.76 24.04 -26.14
CA ASN A 569 27.20 23.81 -25.98
C ASN A 569 27.63 23.57 -24.51
N GLY A 570 26.68 23.14 -23.67
CA GLY A 570 26.88 22.82 -22.27
C GLY A 570 27.03 21.33 -22.00
N HIS A 571 27.07 20.98 -20.71
CA HIS A 571 27.07 19.60 -20.23
C HIS A 571 25.89 19.37 -19.28
N SER A 572 25.35 18.15 -19.26
CA SER A 572 24.29 17.73 -18.36
C SER A 572 24.78 17.64 -16.93
N ASN A 573 23.90 18.01 -15.98
CA ASN A 573 24.11 17.80 -14.55
C ASN A 573 23.63 16.42 -14.07
N GLY A 574 23.18 15.55 -14.99
CA GLY A 574 22.74 14.18 -14.71
C GLY A 574 21.37 14.06 -14.04
N LEU A 575 21.07 12.87 -13.55
CA LEU A 575 19.79 12.53 -12.91
C LEU A 575 19.53 13.31 -11.62
N ILE A 576 20.57 13.62 -10.83
CA ILE A 576 20.42 14.07 -9.44
C ILE A 576 19.62 15.39 -9.33
N PRO A 577 19.91 16.46 -10.09
CA PRO A 577 19.11 17.69 -10.01
C PRO A 577 17.70 17.53 -10.59
N MET A 578 17.54 16.72 -11.64
CA MET A 578 16.22 16.41 -12.21
C MET A 578 15.32 15.74 -11.17
N LEU A 579 15.81 14.68 -10.50
CA LEU A 579 15.06 13.94 -9.51
C LEU A 579 14.73 14.78 -8.27
N ARG A 580 15.50 15.82 -7.95
CA ARG A 580 15.13 16.81 -6.93
C ARG A 580 13.93 17.67 -7.31
N VAL A 581 13.69 17.93 -8.61
CA VAL A 581 12.44 18.56 -9.07
C VAL A 581 11.27 17.61 -8.84
N PHE A 582 11.38 16.33 -9.25
CA PHE A 582 10.34 15.32 -9.00
C PHE A 582 10.05 15.13 -7.51
N ASN A 583 11.08 15.15 -6.65
CA ASN A 583 10.95 15.10 -5.19
C ASN A 583 10.10 16.27 -4.66
N ASN A 584 10.40 17.49 -5.10
CA ASN A 584 9.67 18.68 -4.68
C ASN A 584 8.23 18.70 -5.19
N THR A 585 7.98 18.17 -6.39
CA THR A 585 6.61 17.95 -6.91
C THR A 585 5.85 16.88 -6.11
N ALA A 586 6.48 15.79 -5.68
CA ALA A 586 5.86 14.78 -4.81
C ALA A 586 5.43 15.37 -3.45
N ARG A 587 6.27 16.24 -2.86
CA ARG A 587 5.95 16.99 -1.63
C ARG A 587 4.83 18.02 -1.83
N TYR A 588 4.81 18.70 -2.97
CA TYR A 588 3.86 19.79 -3.25
C TYR A 588 2.43 19.29 -3.56
N VAL A 589 2.31 18.13 -4.20
CA VAL A 589 1.00 17.57 -4.62
C VAL A 589 0.51 16.53 -3.60
N ASP A 590 0.29 16.98 -2.36
CA ASP A 590 -0.01 16.19 -1.14
C ASP A 590 -1.45 15.63 -1.02
N GLN A 591 -2.14 15.47 -2.16
CA GLN A 591 -3.43 14.77 -2.26
C GLN A 591 -4.57 15.40 -1.43
N GLY A 592 -4.52 16.72 -1.23
CA GLY A 592 -5.63 17.50 -0.69
C GLY A 592 -5.67 17.52 0.84
N GLY A 593 -4.57 17.94 1.46
CA GLY A 593 -4.46 18.04 2.92
C GLY A 593 -3.93 16.75 3.55
N ASN A 594 -2.83 16.23 3.01
CA ASN A 594 -2.07 15.10 3.51
C ASN A 594 -2.89 13.82 3.79
N LYS A 595 -3.92 13.55 2.97
CA LYS A 595 -4.67 12.27 3.05
C LYS A 595 -3.78 11.06 2.77
N ARG A 596 -2.79 11.25 1.91
CA ARG A 596 -1.73 10.31 1.50
C ARG A 596 -0.67 11.16 0.78
N PRO A 597 0.64 11.08 1.11
CA PRO A 597 1.66 11.84 0.39
C PRO A 597 1.80 11.41 -1.09
N GLY A 598 2.28 12.32 -1.95
CA GLY A 598 2.76 11.96 -3.27
C GLY A 598 3.93 10.97 -3.17
N ALA A 599 3.88 9.87 -3.92
CA ALA A 599 4.82 8.76 -3.78
C ALA A 599 5.19 8.18 -5.15
N PHE A 600 6.42 8.46 -5.60
CA PHE A 600 6.95 7.99 -6.87
C PHE A 600 8.16 7.08 -6.62
N ALA A 601 8.19 5.90 -7.24
CA ALA A 601 9.35 5.03 -7.33
C ALA A 601 10.08 5.28 -8.65
N ILE A 602 11.34 5.68 -8.56
CA ILE A 602 12.22 5.91 -9.71
C ILE A 602 12.98 4.61 -10.02
N TYR A 603 12.90 4.17 -11.27
CA TYR A 603 13.56 2.97 -11.77
C TYR A 603 14.79 3.36 -12.61
N LEU A 604 15.92 2.70 -12.32
CA LEU A 604 17.18 2.85 -13.06
C LEU A 604 17.81 1.48 -13.38
N GLU A 605 18.31 1.30 -14.61
CA GLU A 605 19.14 0.12 -14.95
C GLU A 605 20.60 0.31 -14.47
N PRO A 606 21.26 -0.73 -13.92
CA PRO A 606 22.55 -0.58 -13.23
C PRO A 606 23.75 -0.25 -14.14
N TRP A 607 23.58 -0.17 -15.46
CA TRP A 607 24.62 0.31 -16.39
C TRP A 607 24.66 1.84 -16.53
N HIS A 608 23.68 2.57 -15.99
CA HIS A 608 23.64 4.03 -16.12
C HIS A 608 24.79 4.70 -15.36
N ALA A 609 25.48 5.68 -15.96
CA ALA A 609 26.68 6.26 -15.36
C ALA A 609 26.46 7.01 -14.02
N ASP A 610 25.26 7.54 -13.77
CA ASP A 610 24.90 8.18 -12.49
C ASP A 610 24.45 7.18 -11.40
N VAL A 611 24.53 5.86 -11.63
CA VAL A 611 23.97 4.83 -10.72
C VAL A 611 24.53 4.88 -9.29
N PHE A 612 25.80 5.26 -9.10
CA PHE A 612 26.37 5.40 -7.76
C PHE A 612 25.75 6.55 -6.97
N ASP A 613 25.54 7.72 -7.59
CA ASP A 613 24.91 8.87 -6.94
C ASP A 613 23.40 8.64 -6.72
N PHE A 614 22.76 7.89 -7.62
CA PHE A 614 21.36 7.45 -7.50
C PHE A 614 21.11 6.58 -6.25
N LEU A 615 22.03 5.66 -5.93
CA LEU A 615 21.96 4.84 -4.71
C LEU A 615 22.06 5.66 -3.42
N ASP A 616 22.64 6.86 -3.50
CA ASP A 616 22.88 7.75 -2.36
C ASP A 616 21.69 8.70 -2.07
N LEU A 617 20.77 8.88 -3.03
CA LEU A 617 19.67 9.88 -2.98
C LEU A 617 18.78 9.80 -1.74
N ARG A 618 18.57 8.60 -1.18
CA ARG A 618 17.70 8.37 -0.01
C ARG A 618 18.46 8.32 1.33
N LYS A 619 19.79 8.31 1.32
CA LYS A 619 20.58 8.25 2.56
C LYS A 619 20.29 9.46 3.45
N ASN A 620 20.22 9.24 4.76
CA ASN A 620 19.89 10.30 5.70
C ASN A 620 21.01 11.34 5.78
N THR A 621 22.26 10.86 5.81
CA THR A 621 23.49 11.65 5.82
C THR A 621 23.87 12.17 4.43
N GLY A 622 24.72 13.21 4.40
CA GLY A 622 25.28 13.79 3.18
C GLY A 622 24.70 15.16 2.81
N LYS A 623 25.10 15.65 1.64
CA LYS A 623 24.75 16.95 1.06
C LYS A 623 23.29 16.99 0.61
N GLU A 624 22.49 17.92 1.14
CA GLU A 624 21.06 18.05 0.81
C GLU A 624 20.81 18.39 -0.66
N GLU A 625 21.77 19.04 -1.32
CA GLU A 625 21.73 19.29 -2.76
C GLU A 625 21.80 18.01 -3.62
N ASN A 626 22.19 16.88 -3.01
CA ASN A 626 22.30 15.55 -3.61
C ASN A 626 21.34 14.53 -2.96
N ARG A 627 20.19 14.98 -2.42
CA ARG A 627 19.20 14.10 -1.76
C ARG A 627 17.78 14.33 -2.27
N ALA A 628 17.00 13.25 -2.28
CA ALA A 628 15.62 13.18 -2.73
C ALA A 628 14.86 12.11 -1.92
N ARG A 629 14.73 12.34 -0.60
CA ARG A 629 14.26 11.32 0.36
C ARG A 629 12.74 11.06 0.32
N ASP A 630 11.97 11.95 -0.30
CA ASP A 630 10.53 11.78 -0.51
C ASP A 630 10.23 10.84 -1.71
N LEU A 631 11.23 10.58 -2.56
CA LEU A 631 11.18 9.58 -3.62
C LEU A 631 11.62 8.19 -3.14
N PHE A 632 11.09 7.17 -3.79
CA PHE A 632 11.51 5.77 -3.64
C PHE A 632 12.39 5.37 -4.84
N PHE A 633 13.24 4.37 -4.66
CA PHE A 633 14.24 3.98 -5.66
C PHE A 633 14.21 2.48 -5.92
N ALA A 634 14.40 2.10 -7.17
CA ALA A 634 14.33 0.72 -7.65
C ALA A 634 15.38 0.48 -8.74
N LEU A 635 15.96 -0.72 -8.75
CA LEU A 635 16.85 -1.18 -9.81
C LEU A 635 16.11 -2.11 -10.75
N TRP A 636 16.27 -1.86 -12.06
CA TRP A 636 15.79 -2.70 -13.14
C TRP A 636 16.98 -3.50 -13.68
N ILE A 637 17.20 -4.70 -13.12
CA ILE A 637 18.47 -5.43 -13.19
C ILE A 637 18.45 -6.43 -14.35
N PRO A 638 19.34 -6.32 -15.36
CA PRO A 638 19.54 -7.35 -16.37
C PRO A 638 20.30 -8.57 -15.80
N ASP A 639 20.04 -9.75 -16.34
CA ASP A 639 20.70 -11.02 -16.01
C ASP A 639 22.23 -10.90 -16.16
N LEU A 640 22.71 -10.12 -17.13
CA LEU A 640 24.14 -9.83 -17.34
C LEU A 640 24.83 -9.21 -16.13
N PHE A 641 24.16 -8.32 -15.39
CA PHE A 641 24.77 -7.69 -14.22
C PHE A 641 25.01 -8.74 -13.12
N MET A 642 24.03 -9.64 -12.91
CA MET A 642 24.12 -10.74 -11.95
C MET A 642 25.21 -11.74 -12.37
N LYS A 643 25.29 -12.11 -13.66
CA LYS A 643 26.39 -12.92 -14.23
C LYS A 643 27.76 -12.30 -13.92
N ARG A 644 27.97 -11.03 -14.31
CA ARG A 644 29.25 -10.31 -14.10
C ARG A 644 29.61 -10.16 -12.61
N ILE A 645 28.63 -10.08 -11.69
CA ILE A 645 28.90 -10.09 -10.24
C ILE A 645 29.43 -11.46 -9.79
N GLU A 646 28.80 -12.55 -10.20
CA GLU A 646 29.19 -13.93 -9.84
C GLU A 646 30.58 -14.28 -10.41
N GLU A 647 30.87 -13.86 -11.64
CA GLU A 647 32.16 -14.04 -12.32
C GLU A 647 33.29 -13.12 -11.81
N ASN A 648 32.99 -12.15 -10.94
CA ASN A 648 33.87 -11.02 -10.60
C ASN A 648 34.39 -10.24 -11.84
N GLY A 649 33.53 -10.20 -12.86
CA GLY A 649 33.75 -9.50 -14.12
C GLY A 649 33.74 -7.99 -13.96
N ASP A 650 34.15 -7.32 -15.04
CA ASP A 650 34.01 -5.88 -15.16
C ASP A 650 32.59 -5.49 -15.59
N TRP A 651 32.20 -4.27 -15.25
CA TRP A 651 30.91 -3.67 -15.53
C TRP A 651 31.13 -2.25 -16.04
N SER A 652 30.77 -2.03 -17.30
CA SER A 652 30.87 -0.77 -17.99
C SER A 652 29.64 0.09 -17.74
N LEU A 653 29.87 1.36 -17.43
CA LEU A 653 28.85 2.37 -17.19
C LEU A 653 28.77 3.34 -18.38
N PHE A 654 27.55 3.60 -18.82
CA PHE A 654 27.25 4.35 -20.05
C PHE A 654 26.30 5.52 -19.80
N CYS A 655 26.37 6.53 -20.66
CA CYS A 655 25.27 7.46 -20.85
C CYS A 655 24.32 6.93 -21.95
N PRO A 656 22.99 6.97 -21.79
CA PRO A 656 22.04 6.53 -22.80
C PRO A 656 22.10 7.34 -24.11
N ALA A 657 22.60 8.58 -24.10
CA ALA A 657 22.84 9.36 -25.33
C ALA A 657 24.08 8.88 -26.12
N GLU A 658 24.98 8.12 -25.49
CA GLU A 658 26.20 7.58 -26.10
C GLU A 658 26.05 6.09 -26.43
N ALA A 659 25.33 5.35 -25.60
CA ALA A 659 24.94 3.94 -25.77
C ALA A 659 23.40 3.79 -25.84
N PRO A 660 22.75 4.29 -26.90
CA PRO A 660 21.29 4.27 -27.01
C PRO A 660 20.73 2.85 -27.16
N GLY A 661 19.44 2.70 -26.88
CA GLY A 661 18.71 1.44 -27.12
C GLY A 661 18.82 0.36 -26.03
N LEU A 662 19.79 0.43 -25.09
CA LEU A 662 19.92 -0.55 -23.99
C LEU A 662 18.63 -0.74 -23.17
N GLN A 663 17.89 0.35 -22.92
CA GLN A 663 16.56 0.34 -22.26
C GLN A 663 15.42 -0.25 -23.11
N ASN A 664 15.62 -0.47 -24.41
CA ASN A 664 14.61 -0.94 -25.36
C ASN A 664 14.77 -2.43 -25.70
N VAL A 665 15.83 -3.09 -25.22
CA VAL A 665 16.14 -4.51 -25.46
C VAL A 665 16.35 -5.25 -24.13
N TRP A 666 16.19 -6.57 -24.12
CA TRP A 666 16.32 -7.42 -22.92
C TRP A 666 16.96 -8.78 -23.27
N GLY A 667 17.44 -9.51 -22.27
CA GLY A 667 18.04 -10.83 -22.44
C GLY A 667 19.24 -10.83 -23.38
N GLU A 668 19.28 -11.78 -24.32
CA GLU A 668 20.40 -11.99 -25.24
C GLU A 668 20.67 -10.77 -26.14
N GLU A 669 19.62 -10.08 -26.63
CA GLU A 669 19.74 -8.85 -27.43
C GLU A 669 20.35 -7.70 -26.60
N PHE A 670 20.04 -7.63 -25.31
CA PHE A 670 20.70 -6.70 -24.39
C PHE A 670 22.18 -7.07 -24.19
N GLU A 671 22.50 -8.35 -24.01
CA GLU A 671 23.86 -8.83 -23.80
C GLU A 671 24.76 -8.54 -25.02
N GLU A 672 24.26 -8.77 -26.24
CA GLU A 672 24.96 -8.45 -27.47
C GLU A 672 25.18 -6.94 -27.66
N LEU A 673 24.13 -6.12 -27.45
CA LEU A 673 24.21 -4.66 -27.61
C LEU A 673 25.13 -4.03 -26.56
N TYR A 674 25.08 -4.49 -25.31
CA TYR A 674 25.97 -4.07 -24.24
C TYR A 674 27.43 -4.43 -24.56
N ALA A 675 27.71 -5.69 -24.90
CA ALA A 675 29.06 -6.14 -25.25
C ALA A 675 29.59 -5.51 -26.56
N LYS A 676 28.71 -5.05 -27.45
CA LYS A 676 29.08 -4.20 -28.60
C LYS A 676 29.56 -2.82 -28.12
N TYR A 677 28.84 -2.15 -27.23
CA TYR A 677 29.25 -0.84 -26.71
C TYR A 677 30.49 -0.88 -25.80
N GLU A 678 30.75 -1.99 -25.11
CA GLU A 678 32.04 -2.25 -24.46
C GLU A 678 33.19 -2.29 -25.48
N ARG A 679 33.04 -3.09 -26.57
CA ARG A 679 34.06 -3.21 -27.64
C ARG A 679 34.28 -1.92 -28.44
N GLU A 680 33.24 -1.11 -28.61
CA GLU A 680 33.32 0.20 -29.26
C GLU A 680 33.90 1.30 -28.34
N GLY A 681 34.25 0.98 -27.09
CA GLY A 681 34.87 1.93 -26.16
C GLY A 681 33.95 3.04 -25.67
N ARG A 682 32.62 2.87 -25.75
CA ARG A 682 31.64 3.91 -25.37
C ARG A 682 31.43 4.06 -23.86
N ALA A 683 32.10 3.23 -23.05
CA ALA A 683 31.96 3.25 -21.60
C ALA A 683 32.57 4.53 -21.01
N ARG A 684 31.76 5.32 -20.30
CA ARG A 684 32.26 6.49 -19.55
C ARG A 684 33.19 6.10 -18.40
N LYS A 685 32.97 4.91 -17.85
CA LYS A 685 33.69 4.37 -16.69
C LYS A 685 33.46 2.87 -16.60
N THR A 686 34.52 2.09 -16.44
CA THR A 686 34.42 0.65 -16.13
C THR A 686 34.80 0.43 -14.66
N VAL A 687 34.04 -0.41 -13.97
CA VAL A 687 34.25 -0.81 -12.56
C VAL A 687 34.15 -2.32 -12.42
N LYS A 688 34.65 -2.93 -11.34
CA LYS A 688 34.27 -4.30 -11.02
C LYS A 688 32.79 -4.38 -10.69
N ALA A 689 32.07 -5.37 -11.23
CA ALA A 689 30.63 -5.53 -11.01
C ALA A 689 30.29 -5.63 -9.50
N GLN A 690 31.12 -6.37 -8.75
CA GLN A 690 31.02 -6.50 -7.29
C GLN A 690 31.15 -5.15 -6.54
N LYS A 691 31.86 -4.15 -7.10
CA LYS A 691 31.97 -2.82 -6.48
C LYS A 691 30.64 -2.07 -6.51
N LEU A 692 29.87 -2.19 -7.59
CA LEU A 692 28.51 -1.64 -7.65
C LEU A 692 27.58 -2.45 -6.76
N TRP A 693 27.71 -3.78 -6.75
CA TRP A 693 26.94 -4.67 -5.86
C TRP A 693 27.06 -4.32 -4.37
N PHE A 694 28.27 -4.03 -3.88
CA PHE A 694 28.47 -3.61 -2.49
C PHE A 694 27.82 -2.26 -2.17
N ALA A 695 27.81 -1.30 -3.10
CA ALA A 695 27.10 -0.02 -2.93
C ALA A 695 25.56 -0.18 -2.91
N ILE A 696 25.03 -1.15 -3.69
CA ILE A 696 23.60 -1.50 -3.66
C ILE A 696 23.23 -2.06 -2.28
N ILE A 697 24.01 -3.01 -1.76
CA ILE A 697 23.80 -3.61 -0.43
C ILE A 697 23.97 -2.58 0.70
N GLU A 698 24.93 -1.66 0.60
CA GLU A 698 25.11 -0.57 1.56
C GLU A 698 23.86 0.32 1.64
N SER A 699 23.38 0.82 0.49
CA SER A 699 22.15 1.62 0.41
C SER A 699 20.92 0.87 0.95
N GLN A 700 20.81 -0.44 0.66
CA GLN A 700 19.75 -1.31 1.20
C GLN A 700 19.84 -1.47 2.71
N THR A 701 21.04 -1.58 3.26
CA THR A 701 21.29 -1.69 4.70
C THR A 701 20.97 -0.38 5.44
N GLU A 702 21.29 0.77 4.84
CA GLU A 702 20.98 2.09 5.40
C GLU A 702 19.50 2.51 5.26
N THR A 703 18.84 2.18 4.15
CA THR A 703 17.55 2.79 3.75
C THR A 703 16.41 1.82 3.51
N GLY A 704 16.68 0.51 3.50
CA GLY A 704 15.73 -0.54 3.08
C GLY A 704 15.51 -0.63 1.57
N THR A 705 16.22 0.17 0.76
CA THR A 705 16.06 0.36 -0.69
C THR A 705 17.43 0.58 -1.36
N PRO A 706 17.62 0.47 -2.69
CA PRO A 706 16.61 0.29 -3.73
C PRO A 706 15.93 -1.07 -3.72
N TYR A 707 14.71 -1.11 -4.25
CA TYR A 707 14.02 -2.34 -4.62
C TYR A 707 14.82 -3.09 -5.70
N MET A 708 14.68 -4.42 -5.78
CA MET A 708 15.36 -5.25 -6.79
C MET A 708 14.35 -6.00 -7.65
N LEU A 709 14.36 -5.69 -8.94
CA LEU A 709 13.54 -6.34 -9.96
C LEU A 709 14.41 -6.78 -11.13
N TYR A 710 14.18 -7.99 -11.64
CA TYR A 710 15.02 -8.59 -12.68
C TYR A 710 14.37 -8.37 -14.05
N LYS A 711 14.88 -7.37 -14.78
CA LYS A 711 14.40 -6.89 -16.08
C LYS A 711 14.05 -8.02 -17.03
N ASP A 712 14.95 -8.99 -17.15
CA ASP A 712 14.81 -10.07 -18.14
C ASP A 712 13.79 -11.12 -17.67
N ALA A 713 13.73 -11.44 -16.37
CA ALA A 713 12.68 -12.30 -15.82
C ALA A 713 11.28 -11.66 -15.91
N CYS A 714 11.19 -10.34 -15.82
CA CYS A 714 9.97 -9.56 -16.04
C CYS A 714 9.51 -9.62 -17.51
N ASN A 715 10.41 -9.33 -18.46
CA ASN A 715 10.10 -9.29 -19.89
C ASN A 715 9.82 -10.68 -20.46
N ARG A 716 10.73 -11.65 -20.26
CA ARG A 716 10.67 -13.05 -20.73
C ARG A 716 9.41 -13.79 -20.31
N LYS A 717 8.73 -13.32 -19.26
CA LYS A 717 7.58 -13.97 -18.61
C LYS A 717 6.40 -13.01 -18.43
N SER A 718 6.20 -12.07 -19.34
CA SER A 718 5.00 -11.23 -19.41
C SER A 718 4.20 -11.51 -20.67
N ASN A 719 2.87 -11.63 -20.53
CA ASN A 719 1.97 -11.74 -21.67
C ASN A 719 1.93 -10.45 -22.53
N GLN A 720 2.47 -9.33 -22.03
CA GLN A 720 2.62 -8.08 -22.77
C GLN A 720 3.94 -7.98 -23.58
N GLN A 721 4.78 -9.03 -23.63
CA GLN A 721 6.06 -8.97 -24.38
C GLN A 721 5.90 -8.72 -25.89
N ASN A 722 4.68 -8.84 -26.46
CA ASN A 722 4.37 -8.46 -27.84
C ASN A 722 4.26 -6.95 -28.07
N LEU A 723 4.26 -6.13 -27.02
CA LEU A 723 4.23 -4.67 -27.09
C LEU A 723 5.62 -4.04 -27.20
N GLY A 724 6.66 -4.80 -26.84
CA GLY A 724 8.04 -4.32 -26.69
C GLY A 724 8.54 -4.39 -25.25
N THR A 725 9.75 -3.90 -25.02
CA THR A 725 10.45 -4.03 -23.74
C THR A 725 9.79 -3.21 -22.62
N ILE A 726 9.41 -3.91 -21.55
CA ILE A 726 8.93 -3.36 -20.29
C ILE A 726 10.13 -2.79 -19.51
N LYS A 727 9.99 -1.56 -19.02
CA LYS A 727 11.09 -0.73 -18.50
C LYS A 727 11.09 -0.51 -16.99
N CYS A 728 9.99 -0.79 -16.31
CA CYS A 728 9.87 -0.64 -14.86
C CYS A 728 8.69 -1.45 -14.32
N SER A 729 8.54 -1.42 -12.99
CA SER A 729 7.30 -1.75 -12.28
C SER A 729 6.70 -0.47 -11.68
N ASN A 730 5.56 -0.59 -10.99
CA ASN A 730 4.92 0.48 -10.21
C ASN A 730 5.65 0.84 -8.89
N LEU A 731 5.03 1.71 -8.08
CA LEU A 731 5.45 2.08 -6.72
C LEU A 731 5.68 0.89 -5.77
N CYS A 732 4.94 -0.21 -5.94
CA CYS A 732 4.88 -1.32 -4.97
C CYS A 732 5.49 -2.65 -5.49
N THR A 733 6.11 -2.65 -6.68
CA THR A 733 6.86 -3.78 -7.28
C THR A 733 6.06 -5.03 -7.70
N GLU A 734 4.72 -4.96 -7.74
CA GLU A 734 3.86 -6.07 -8.19
C GLU A 734 3.40 -5.97 -9.66
N ILE A 735 3.50 -4.82 -10.31
CA ILE A 735 2.91 -4.58 -11.64
C ILE A 735 3.97 -4.58 -12.74
N ILE A 736 3.83 -5.46 -13.74
CA ILE A 736 4.76 -5.62 -14.86
C ILE A 736 4.03 -5.32 -16.17
N GLU A 737 3.69 -4.05 -16.36
CA GLU A 737 2.94 -3.53 -17.51
C GLU A 737 3.84 -2.65 -18.41
N TYR A 738 3.60 -2.67 -19.72
CA TYR A 738 4.29 -1.86 -20.72
C TYR A 738 3.97 -0.36 -20.59
N SER A 739 4.95 0.51 -20.88
CA SER A 739 4.75 1.97 -20.93
C SER A 739 5.65 2.65 -21.95
N SER A 740 5.16 3.70 -22.61
CA SER A 740 5.87 4.49 -23.63
C SER A 740 5.66 6.00 -23.38
N PRO A 741 6.22 6.91 -24.21
CA PRO A 741 5.90 8.34 -24.14
C PRO A 741 4.41 8.67 -24.40
N GLU A 742 3.69 7.77 -25.07
CA GLU A 742 2.27 7.86 -25.44
C GLU A 742 1.35 7.02 -24.53
N GLU A 743 1.90 6.03 -23.82
CA GLU A 743 1.16 5.06 -23.01
C GLU A 743 1.64 5.03 -21.56
N VAL A 744 0.73 5.36 -20.64
CA VAL A 744 0.94 5.25 -19.19
C VAL A 744 0.14 4.05 -18.69
N ALA A 745 0.81 3.02 -18.20
CA ALA A 745 0.13 1.81 -17.73
C ALA A 745 -0.66 2.08 -16.43
N VAL A 746 -1.71 1.28 -16.16
CA VAL A 746 -2.73 1.60 -15.16
C VAL A 746 -3.17 0.36 -14.38
N CYS A 747 -2.81 0.35 -13.10
CA CYS A 747 -2.96 -0.80 -12.23
C CYS A 747 -4.34 -0.80 -11.52
N ASN A 748 -5.20 -1.76 -11.89
CA ASN A 748 -6.59 -1.89 -11.44
C ASN A 748 -6.72 -3.03 -10.42
N LEU A 749 -6.90 -2.72 -9.13
CA LEU A 749 -6.58 -3.65 -8.03
C LEU A 749 -7.76 -4.10 -7.15
N ALA A 750 -7.73 -5.36 -6.75
CA ALA A 750 -8.48 -5.90 -5.63
C ALA A 750 -7.75 -7.05 -4.93
N SER A 751 -8.13 -7.35 -3.69
CA SER A 751 -7.50 -8.38 -2.85
C SER A 751 -8.53 -9.36 -2.28
N ILE A 752 -8.24 -10.65 -2.44
CA ILE A 752 -9.05 -11.77 -1.94
C ILE A 752 -8.67 -12.11 -0.49
N SER A 753 -9.67 -12.34 0.36
CA SER A 753 -9.50 -12.68 1.77
C SER A 753 -9.32 -14.20 1.94
N LEU A 754 -8.08 -14.67 1.89
CA LEU A 754 -7.78 -16.10 1.95
C LEU A 754 -8.34 -16.86 3.17
N PRO A 755 -8.47 -16.30 4.39
CA PRO A 755 -9.07 -17.03 5.51
C PRO A 755 -10.60 -17.17 5.40
N ALA A 756 -11.26 -16.56 4.41
CA ALA A 756 -12.70 -16.72 4.18
C ALA A 756 -13.08 -18.09 3.56
N PHE A 757 -12.12 -18.78 2.93
CA PHE A 757 -12.35 -20.06 2.23
C PHE A 757 -11.95 -21.29 3.06
N VAL A 758 -11.49 -21.08 4.30
CA VAL A 758 -11.21 -22.15 5.26
C VAL A 758 -12.50 -22.52 5.98
N THR A 759 -13.07 -23.68 5.67
CA THR A 759 -14.37 -24.15 6.19
C THR A 759 -14.25 -24.80 7.56
N ASP A 760 -13.15 -25.53 7.77
CA ASP A 760 -12.73 -26.17 9.01
C ASP A 760 -11.19 -26.19 9.05
N SER A 761 -10.55 -26.70 10.11
CA SER A 761 -9.09 -26.68 10.22
C SER A 761 -8.33 -27.67 9.31
N THR A 762 -9.02 -28.37 8.41
CA THR A 762 -8.48 -29.36 7.48
C THR A 762 -8.89 -29.14 6.01
N THR A 763 -9.96 -28.39 5.75
CA THR A 763 -10.56 -28.23 4.41
C THR A 763 -10.51 -26.78 3.92
N TYR A 764 -10.01 -26.60 2.68
CA TYR A 764 -9.98 -25.32 1.97
C TYR A 764 -10.89 -25.36 0.74
N ASP A 765 -11.86 -24.44 0.64
CA ASP A 765 -12.83 -24.42 -0.46
C ASP A 765 -12.29 -23.67 -1.70
N PHE A 766 -11.55 -24.41 -2.51
CA PHE A 766 -11.07 -23.94 -3.82
C PHE A 766 -12.21 -23.60 -4.80
N LYS A 767 -13.41 -24.21 -4.68
CA LYS A 767 -14.55 -23.92 -5.57
C LYS A 767 -15.18 -22.57 -5.28
N MET A 768 -15.28 -22.21 -3.99
CA MET A 768 -15.70 -20.88 -3.57
C MET A 768 -14.63 -19.83 -3.87
N LEU A 769 -13.33 -20.14 -3.69
CA LEU A 769 -12.22 -19.26 -4.11
C LEU A 769 -12.27 -18.98 -5.61
N HIS A 770 -12.46 -20.01 -6.43
CA HIS A 770 -12.65 -19.90 -7.87
C HIS A 770 -13.84 -18.99 -8.19
N LYS A 771 -15.04 -19.30 -7.68
CA LYS A 771 -16.27 -18.49 -7.90
C LYS A 771 -16.07 -17.02 -7.55
N VAL A 772 -15.53 -16.72 -6.38
CA VAL A 772 -15.27 -15.35 -5.93
C VAL A 772 -14.27 -14.64 -6.85
N THR A 773 -13.23 -15.34 -7.30
CA THR A 773 -12.24 -14.80 -8.24
C THR A 773 -12.88 -14.45 -9.59
N LYS A 774 -13.85 -15.26 -10.08
CA LYS A 774 -14.62 -14.92 -11.30
C LYS A 774 -15.36 -13.59 -11.14
N VAL A 775 -16.13 -13.43 -10.06
CA VAL A 775 -16.84 -12.16 -9.77
C VAL A 775 -15.85 -10.99 -9.73
N LEU A 776 -14.75 -11.14 -9.00
CA LEU A 776 -13.76 -10.08 -8.85
C LEU A 776 -13.08 -9.69 -10.17
N THR A 777 -12.84 -10.65 -11.06
CA THR A 777 -12.32 -10.41 -12.41
C THR A 777 -13.29 -9.58 -13.25
N ARG A 778 -14.60 -9.88 -13.20
CA ARG A 778 -15.63 -9.08 -13.90
C ARG A 778 -15.73 -7.67 -13.33
N ASN A 779 -15.57 -7.51 -12.01
CA ASN A 779 -15.58 -6.20 -11.35
C ASN A 779 -14.39 -5.34 -11.78
N LEU A 780 -13.17 -5.89 -11.79
CA LEU A 780 -11.98 -5.17 -12.25
C LEU A 780 -12.06 -4.82 -13.74
N ASN A 781 -12.61 -5.71 -14.58
CA ASN A 781 -12.84 -5.41 -15.99
C ASN A 781 -13.93 -4.32 -16.21
N LYS A 782 -14.97 -4.24 -15.37
CA LYS A 782 -15.95 -3.12 -15.39
C LYS A 782 -15.31 -1.80 -14.91
N ILE A 783 -14.40 -1.84 -13.92
CA ILE A 783 -13.68 -0.67 -13.42
C ILE A 783 -12.85 0.03 -14.52
N ILE A 784 -12.26 -0.72 -15.47
CA ILE A 784 -11.51 -0.14 -16.60
C ILE A 784 -12.38 0.85 -17.41
N ASP A 785 -13.64 0.51 -17.66
CA ASP A 785 -14.54 1.34 -18.47
C ASP A 785 -15.19 2.48 -17.65
N ALA A 786 -15.41 2.25 -16.35
CA ALA A 786 -16.01 3.22 -15.42
C ALA A 786 -15.00 4.22 -14.79
N ASN A 787 -13.69 3.99 -14.91
CA ASN A 787 -12.66 4.81 -14.28
C ASN A 787 -12.49 6.20 -14.92
N TYR A 788 -12.35 7.24 -14.08
CA TYR A 788 -11.86 8.55 -14.50
C TYR A 788 -10.32 8.58 -14.56
N TYR A 789 -9.78 8.80 -15.76
CA TYR A 789 -8.34 8.85 -15.99
C TYR A 789 -7.80 10.29 -15.83
N PRO A 790 -6.71 10.52 -15.07
CA PRO A 790 -6.16 11.86 -14.86
C PRO A 790 -5.41 12.43 -16.08
N VAL A 791 -4.96 11.56 -16.99
CA VAL A 791 -4.21 11.88 -18.22
C VAL A 791 -4.67 10.97 -19.37
N PRO A 792 -4.68 11.42 -20.64
CA PRO A 792 -5.21 10.64 -21.77
C PRO A 792 -4.39 9.39 -22.10
N GLU A 793 -3.06 9.44 -21.94
CA GLU A 793 -2.14 8.31 -22.14
C GLU A 793 -2.49 7.11 -21.24
N ALA A 794 -3.03 7.38 -20.04
CA ALA A 794 -3.49 6.37 -19.11
C ALA A 794 -4.82 5.73 -19.54
N LYS A 795 -5.71 6.51 -20.18
CA LYS A 795 -6.94 5.94 -20.77
C LYS A 795 -6.61 5.06 -21.96
N LEU A 796 -5.71 5.51 -22.85
CA LEU A 796 -5.26 4.76 -24.01
C LEU A 796 -4.79 3.36 -23.60
N SER A 797 -3.74 3.29 -22.78
CA SER A 797 -3.12 2.02 -22.40
C SER A 797 -4.09 1.06 -21.70
N ASN A 798 -4.89 1.56 -20.74
CA ASN A 798 -5.82 0.70 -20.01
C ASN A 798 -6.99 0.21 -20.89
N THR A 799 -7.47 1.00 -21.85
CA THR A 799 -8.50 0.53 -22.79
C THR A 799 -7.96 -0.46 -23.82
N ARG A 800 -6.71 -0.27 -24.25
CA ARG A 800 -5.99 -1.07 -25.26
C ARG A 800 -5.59 -2.46 -24.76
N HIS A 801 -5.03 -2.53 -23.56
CA HIS A 801 -4.45 -3.74 -22.97
C HIS A 801 -5.29 -4.36 -21.86
N ARG A 802 -6.17 -3.57 -21.23
CA ARG A 802 -7.10 -4.00 -20.17
C ARG A 802 -6.48 -4.83 -19.04
N PRO A 803 -5.28 -4.51 -18.49
CA PRO A 803 -4.70 -5.26 -17.39
C PRO A 803 -5.51 -5.12 -16.11
N VAL A 804 -5.49 -6.16 -15.26
CA VAL A 804 -6.00 -6.12 -13.89
C VAL A 804 -5.00 -6.77 -12.94
N GLY A 805 -5.13 -6.46 -11.64
CA GLY A 805 -4.29 -7.02 -10.57
C GLY A 805 -5.14 -7.62 -9.46
N LEU A 806 -5.39 -8.93 -9.58
CA LEU A 806 -5.93 -9.75 -8.50
C LEU A 806 -4.80 -10.09 -7.53
N GLY A 807 -4.99 -9.74 -6.26
CA GLY A 807 -4.08 -10.08 -5.17
C GLY A 807 -4.78 -10.82 -4.04
N VAL A 808 -4.05 -11.05 -2.96
CA VAL A 808 -4.53 -11.79 -1.78
C VAL A 808 -4.29 -10.99 -0.50
N GLN A 809 -4.86 -11.43 0.61
CA GLN A 809 -4.55 -11.00 1.97
C GLN A 809 -4.88 -12.12 2.97
N GLY A 810 -4.19 -12.11 4.11
CA GLY A 810 -4.39 -13.10 5.16
C GLY A 810 -3.89 -14.51 4.85
N LEU A 811 -2.83 -14.67 4.06
CA LEU A 811 -2.24 -16.00 3.82
C LEU A 811 -1.80 -16.67 5.15
N ALA A 812 -1.20 -15.90 6.06
CA ALA A 812 -0.83 -16.38 7.38
C ALA A 812 -2.06 -16.74 8.25
N ASP A 813 -3.15 -15.96 8.20
CA ASP A 813 -4.41 -16.29 8.87
C ASP A 813 -5.02 -17.60 8.34
N ALA A 814 -4.96 -17.82 7.02
CA ALA A 814 -5.41 -19.06 6.41
C ALA A 814 -4.57 -20.26 6.88
N PHE A 815 -3.23 -20.12 6.92
CA PHE A 815 -2.34 -21.15 7.46
C PHE A 815 -2.59 -21.40 8.96
N PHE A 816 -2.79 -20.37 9.78
CA PHE A 816 -3.11 -20.52 11.20
C PHE A 816 -4.45 -21.22 11.44
N LYS A 817 -5.50 -20.88 10.68
CA LYS A 817 -6.77 -21.63 10.71
C LYS A 817 -6.60 -23.11 10.34
N MET A 818 -5.80 -23.39 9.30
CA MET A 818 -5.48 -24.73 8.81
C MET A 818 -4.43 -25.47 9.68
N ARG A 819 -3.98 -24.87 10.79
CA ARG A 819 -2.93 -25.39 11.69
C ARG A 819 -1.59 -25.72 11.00
N MET A 820 -1.27 -25.01 9.91
CA MET A 820 -0.04 -25.21 9.13
C MET A 820 1.03 -24.18 9.50
N PRO A 821 2.24 -24.59 9.95
CA PRO A 821 3.39 -23.70 10.02
C PRO A 821 3.73 -23.12 8.63
N PHE A 822 4.15 -21.85 8.58
CA PHE A 822 4.26 -21.10 7.32
C PHE A 822 5.19 -21.76 6.27
N ASP A 823 6.31 -22.33 6.71
CA ASP A 823 7.31 -22.99 5.87
C ASP A 823 7.12 -24.53 5.78
N SER A 824 5.99 -25.06 6.26
CA SER A 824 5.67 -26.48 6.16
C SER A 824 5.43 -26.92 4.70
N PRO A 825 5.69 -28.19 4.34
CA PRO A 825 5.33 -28.74 3.04
C PRO A 825 3.84 -28.57 2.71
N GLN A 826 2.98 -28.64 3.72
CA GLN A 826 1.53 -28.46 3.62
C GLN A 826 1.16 -27.01 3.25
N ALA A 827 1.72 -26.02 3.96
CA ALA A 827 1.53 -24.59 3.64
C ALA A 827 2.10 -24.26 2.25
N ARG A 828 3.24 -24.85 1.87
CA ARG A 828 3.84 -24.70 0.54
C ARG A 828 2.96 -25.28 -0.57
N LYS A 829 2.31 -26.44 -0.36
CA LYS A 829 1.35 -27.03 -1.29
C LYS A 829 0.09 -26.17 -1.41
N LEU A 830 -0.52 -25.79 -0.28
CA LEU A 830 -1.72 -24.94 -0.25
C LEU A 830 -1.47 -23.57 -0.92
N ASN A 831 -0.26 -23.01 -0.78
CA ASN A 831 0.17 -21.82 -1.51
C ASN A 831 0.11 -22.01 -3.04
N VAL A 832 0.58 -23.14 -3.58
CA VAL A 832 0.44 -23.44 -5.01
C VAL A 832 -1.03 -23.54 -5.40
N GLU A 833 -1.82 -24.35 -4.69
CA GLU A 833 -3.22 -24.63 -5.03
C GLU A 833 -4.10 -23.36 -4.97
N ILE A 834 -3.85 -22.44 -4.05
CA ILE A 834 -4.52 -21.13 -3.96
C ILE A 834 -4.23 -20.28 -5.20
N PHE A 835 -2.96 -20.10 -5.58
CA PHE A 835 -2.60 -19.22 -6.69
C PHE A 835 -2.91 -19.83 -8.05
N GLU A 836 -2.81 -21.17 -8.18
CA GLU A 836 -3.29 -21.92 -9.34
C GLU A 836 -4.80 -21.71 -9.55
N THR A 837 -5.59 -21.84 -8.48
CA THR A 837 -7.05 -21.59 -8.50
C THR A 837 -7.40 -20.16 -8.91
N ILE A 838 -6.69 -19.16 -8.38
CA ILE A 838 -6.92 -17.75 -8.71
C ILE A 838 -6.60 -17.49 -10.20
N TYR A 839 -5.48 -18.01 -10.70
CA TYR A 839 -5.09 -17.81 -12.10
C TYR A 839 -6.04 -18.51 -13.09
N HIS A 840 -6.46 -19.75 -12.78
CA HIS A 840 -7.46 -20.48 -13.59
C HIS A 840 -8.78 -19.71 -13.67
N ALA A 841 -9.35 -19.35 -12.52
CA ALA A 841 -10.63 -18.65 -12.45
C ALA A 841 -10.61 -17.28 -13.17
N ALA A 842 -9.48 -16.57 -13.08
CA ALA A 842 -9.29 -15.29 -13.74
C ALA A 842 -9.18 -15.44 -15.27
N LEU A 843 -8.41 -16.42 -15.76
CA LEU A 843 -8.30 -16.74 -17.18
C LEU A 843 -9.64 -17.18 -17.78
N GLU A 844 -10.33 -18.11 -17.11
CA GLU A 844 -11.65 -18.62 -17.50
C GLU A 844 -12.66 -17.47 -17.65
N THR A 845 -12.70 -16.58 -16.66
CA THR A 845 -13.58 -15.40 -16.70
C THR A 845 -13.17 -14.38 -17.75
N SER A 846 -11.87 -14.21 -17.99
CA SER A 846 -11.40 -13.33 -19.06
C SER A 846 -11.71 -13.91 -20.44
N CYS A 847 -11.79 -15.24 -20.57
CA CYS A 847 -12.27 -15.92 -21.77
C CYS A 847 -13.78 -15.75 -21.96
N GLU A 848 -14.62 -15.94 -20.92
CA GLU A 848 -16.05 -15.63 -20.97
C GLU A 848 -16.30 -14.17 -21.43
N LEU A 849 -15.57 -13.22 -20.85
CA LEU A 849 -15.67 -11.81 -21.22
C LEU A 849 -15.18 -11.53 -22.65
N ALA A 850 -14.34 -12.39 -23.24
CA ALA A 850 -13.94 -12.32 -24.64
C ALA A 850 -14.99 -12.92 -25.58
N GLN A 851 -15.67 -14.00 -25.16
CA GLN A 851 -16.83 -14.56 -25.86
C GLN A 851 -17.96 -13.52 -25.97
N GLU A 852 -18.21 -12.76 -24.90
CA GLU A 852 -19.22 -11.69 -24.89
C GLU A 852 -18.83 -10.44 -25.71
N LYS A 853 -17.56 -10.00 -25.64
CA LYS A 853 -17.15 -8.61 -26.00
C LYS A 853 -15.96 -8.52 -26.97
N GLY A 854 -15.44 -9.66 -27.43
CA GLY A 854 -14.15 -9.76 -28.11
C GLY A 854 -12.96 -9.64 -27.16
N THR A 855 -11.77 -9.96 -27.64
CA THR A 855 -10.51 -9.85 -26.86
C THR A 855 -10.16 -8.38 -26.54
N TYR A 856 -9.08 -8.15 -25.79
CA TYR A 856 -8.44 -6.82 -25.80
C TYR A 856 -7.77 -6.55 -27.17
N GLU A 857 -7.51 -5.29 -27.49
CA GLU A 857 -7.05 -4.84 -28.81
C GLU A 857 -5.72 -5.50 -29.22
N SER A 858 -4.73 -5.46 -28.32
CA SER A 858 -3.39 -5.98 -28.57
C SER A 858 -3.22 -7.48 -28.26
N TYR A 859 -4.30 -8.26 -28.30
CA TYR A 859 -4.26 -9.70 -28.03
C TYR A 859 -3.43 -10.46 -29.08
N GLY A 860 -3.53 -10.06 -30.36
CA GLY A 860 -2.80 -10.67 -31.46
C GLY A 860 -1.28 -10.66 -31.24
N GLY A 861 -0.66 -11.84 -31.28
CA GLY A 861 0.78 -12.02 -31.11
C GLY A 861 1.26 -12.14 -29.67
N SER A 862 0.39 -11.92 -28.68
CA SER A 862 0.67 -12.21 -27.26
C SER A 862 0.98 -13.71 -27.04
N PRO A 863 1.72 -14.09 -25.99
CA PRO A 863 1.91 -15.49 -25.59
C PRO A 863 0.60 -16.26 -25.41
N ILE A 864 -0.42 -15.68 -24.76
CA ILE A 864 -1.72 -16.36 -24.59
C ILE A 864 -2.40 -16.60 -25.95
N SER A 865 -2.26 -15.70 -26.93
CA SER A 865 -2.72 -15.94 -28.33
C SER A 865 -1.95 -17.02 -29.10
N LYS A 866 -0.88 -17.56 -28.49
CA LYS A 866 -0.08 -18.69 -28.98
C LYS A 866 -0.26 -19.94 -28.11
N GLY A 867 -1.21 -19.93 -27.18
CA GLY A 867 -1.47 -21.02 -26.23
C GLY A 867 -0.51 -21.09 -25.05
N VAL A 868 0.40 -20.12 -24.90
CA VAL A 868 1.41 -20.06 -23.84
C VAL A 868 0.86 -19.25 -22.65
N LEU A 869 0.58 -19.95 -21.55
CA LEU A 869 0.13 -19.38 -20.28
C LEU A 869 1.33 -19.15 -19.34
N GLN A 870 1.11 -18.46 -18.22
CA GLN A 870 2.18 -18.16 -17.26
C GLN A 870 2.98 -19.39 -16.78
N PRO A 871 2.39 -20.54 -16.38
CA PRO A 871 3.19 -21.67 -15.87
C PRO A 871 4.15 -22.24 -16.93
N ASP A 872 3.78 -22.18 -18.21
CA ASP A 872 4.65 -22.59 -19.32
C ASP A 872 5.91 -21.72 -19.41
N MET A 873 5.78 -20.41 -19.15
CA MET A 873 6.91 -19.46 -19.13
C MET A 873 7.88 -19.70 -17.97
N TRP A 874 7.49 -20.51 -16.97
CA TRP A 874 8.34 -20.94 -15.86
C TRP A 874 8.81 -22.41 -16.00
N GLY A 875 8.37 -23.13 -17.03
CA GLY A 875 8.61 -24.57 -17.17
C GLY A 875 7.89 -25.42 -16.12
N VAL A 876 6.77 -24.92 -15.57
CA VAL A 876 5.99 -25.58 -14.52
C VAL A 876 4.77 -26.26 -15.13
N THR A 877 4.54 -27.52 -14.79
CA THR A 877 3.27 -28.20 -15.03
C THR A 877 2.31 -27.87 -13.87
N PRO A 878 1.08 -27.38 -14.13
CA PRO A 878 0.04 -27.23 -13.11
C PRO A 878 -0.38 -28.56 -12.48
N SER A 879 -1.23 -28.51 -11.45
CA SER A 879 -1.79 -29.72 -10.83
C SER A 879 -3.09 -30.17 -11.50
N ASP A 880 -3.54 -31.38 -11.17
CA ASP A 880 -4.83 -31.92 -11.63
C ASP A 880 -6.05 -31.30 -10.91
N LEU A 881 -5.88 -30.17 -10.20
CA LEU A 881 -6.95 -29.50 -9.44
C LEU A 881 -7.99 -28.83 -10.36
N TRP A 882 -7.58 -28.40 -11.57
CA TRP A 882 -8.41 -27.70 -12.55
C TRP A 882 -8.15 -28.18 -13.98
N ASP A 883 -9.16 -28.08 -14.87
CA ASP A 883 -9.04 -28.53 -16.27
C ASP A 883 -8.36 -27.48 -17.16
N TRP A 884 -7.04 -27.42 -17.03
CA TRP A 884 -6.15 -26.63 -17.87
C TRP A 884 -6.21 -26.98 -19.37
N LYS A 885 -6.76 -28.15 -19.75
CA LYS A 885 -6.88 -28.55 -21.16
C LYS A 885 -8.08 -27.85 -21.80
N THR A 886 -9.27 -27.99 -21.22
CA THR A 886 -10.47 -27.33 -21.72
C THR A 886 -10.34 -25.80 -21.67
N LEU A 887 -9.74 -25.25 -20.60
CA LEU A 887 -9.45 -23.81 -20.55
C LEU A 887 -8.54 -23.34 -21.70
N ARG A 888 -7.51 -24.10 -22.08
CA ARG A 888 -6.67 -23.78 -23.25
C ARG A 888 -7.41 -23.91 -24.57
N GLU A 889 -8.31 -24.89 -24.71
CA GLU A 889 -9.13 -25.06 -25.92
C GLU A 889 -10.13 -23.90 -26.11
N ASP A 890 -10.78 -23.43 -25.04
CA ASP A 890 -11.65 -22.24 -25.13
C ASP A 890 -10.85 -20.94 -25.33
N ILE A 891 -9.67 -20.77 -24.69
CA ILE A 891 -8.79 -19.63 -24.95
C ILE A 891 -8.29 -19.62 -26.41
N ALA A 892 -7.94 -20.77 -27.00
CA ALA A 892 -7.53 -20.84 -28.40
C ALA A 892 -8.67 -20.48 -29.38
N LYS A 893 -9.91 -20.72 -28.98
CA LYS A 893 -11.13 -20.51 -29.77
C LYS A 893 -11.72 -19.10 -29.64
N HIS A 894 -11.55 -18.45 -28.47
CA HIS A 894 -12.23 -17.20 -28.12
C HIS A 894 -11.31 -16.09 -27.60
N GLY A 895 -10.08 -16.43 -27.22
CA GLY A 895 -9.12 -15.51 -26.59
C GLY A 895 -9.50 -15.09 -25.17
N VAL A 896 -8.92 -13.98 -24.70
CA VAL A 896 -9.17 -13.39 -23.36
C VAL A 896 -9.35 -11.88 -23.43
N ARG A 897 -10.09 -11.30 -22.48
CA ARG A 897 -10.46 -9.87 -22.43
C ARG A 897 -9.41 -8.98 -21.77
N ASN A 898 -8.46 -9.55 -21.03
CA ASN A 898 -7.47 -8.84 -20.23
C ASN A 898 -6.07 -9.36 -20.56
N SER A 899 -5.08 -8.48 -20.71
CA SER A 899 -3.69 -8.89 -21.01
C SER A 899 -2.95 -9.48 -19.81
N LEU A 900 -3.30 -9.07 -18.59
CA LEU A 900 -2.70 -9.49 -17.32
C LEU A 900 -3.80 -9.53 -16.25
N LEU A 901 -3.65 -10.42 -15.26
CA LEU A 901 -4.72 -10.80 -14.34
C LEU A 901 -4.32 -10.77 -12.85
N VAL A 902 -3.11 -11.21 -12.49
CA VAL A 902 -2.75 -11.53 -11.10
C VAL A 902 -1.49 -10.78 -10.67
N ALA A 903 -1.62 -9.95 -9.64
CA ALA A 903 -0.58 -9.08 -9.09
C ALA A 903 -0.74 -8.88 -7.57
N PRO A 904 -0.12 -9.72 -6.71
CA PRO A 904 -0.25 -9.59 -5.26
C PRO A 904 0.47 -8.35 -4.68
N MET A 905 -0.32 -7.30 -4.43
CA MET A 905 0.06 -5.97 -3.93
C MET A 905 0.20 -5.90 -2.39
N PRO A 906 0.77 -4.83 -1.81
CA PRO A 906 0.71 -4.58 -0.37
C PRO A 906 -0.73 -4.20 0.02
N THR A 907 -1.27 -4.82 1.07
CA THR A 907 -2.66 -4.65 1.52
C THR A 907 -2.78 -3.92 2.85
N ALA A 908 -1.76 -3.18 3.31
CA ALA A 908 -1.65 -2.57 4.64
C ALA A 908 -2.93 -1.89 5.17
N SER A 909 -3.68 -1.18 4.31
CA SER A 909 -4.98 -0.59 4.71
C SER A 909 -6.17 -1.54 4.61
N THR A 910 -6.25 -2.36 3.56
CA THR A 910 -7.40 -3.23 3.29
C THR A 910 -7.43 -4.48 4.18
N SER A 911 -6.27 -5.08 4.44
CA SER A 911 -6.09 -6.15 5.44
C SER A 911 -6.43 -5.68 6.85
N GLN A 912 -5.95 -4.50 7.25
CA GLN A 912 -6.32 -3.82 8.49
C GLN A 912 -7.84 -3.56 8.61
N ILE A 913 -8.54 -3.30 7.49
CA ILE A 913 -10.00 -3.13 7.48
C ILE A 913 -10.72 -4.48 7.68
N LEU A 914 -10.37 -5.53 6.93
CA LEU A 914 -11.05 -6.82 7.06
C LEU A 914 -10.74 -7.52 8.39
N GLY A 915 -9.49 -7.37 8.88
CA GLY A 915 -8.97 -7.95 10.12
C GLY A 915 -7.88 -9.01 9.92
N ASN A 916 -7.26 -9.06 8.74
CA ASN A 916 -6.27 -10.06 8.31
C ASN A 916 -4.83 -9.53 8.42
N ASN A 917 -3.83 -10.42 8.31
CA ASN A 917 -2.43 -10.05 8.04
C ASN A 917 -2.23 -9.54 6.60
N GLU A 918 -1.12 -8.84 6.35
CA GLU A 918 -0.82 -8.24 5.06
C GLU A 918 -0.46 -9.28 3.98
N CYS A 919 -1.19 -9.22 2.86
CA CYS A 919 -0.94 -9.95 1.62
C CYS A 919 -0.60 -11.44 1.82
N PHE A 920 0.58 -11.85 1.34
CA PHE A 920 1.16 -13.18 1.49
C PHE A 920 2.26 -13.24 2.56
N GLU A 921 2.38 -12.23 3.43
CA GLU A 921 3.46 -12.18 4.43
C GLU A 921 3.18 -13.07 5.66
N PRO A 922 4.23 -13.59 6.33
CA PRO A 922 4.12 -14.09 7.69
C PRO A 922 3.81 -12.96 8.69
N TYR A 923 3.46 -13.31 9.94
CA TYR A 923 3.33 -12.31 10.99
C TYR A 923 4.71 -11.71 11.35
N THR A 924 4.79 -10.38 11.40
CA THR A 924 6.02 -9.66 11.74
C THR A 924 6.33 -9.67 13.25
N SER A 925 5.32 -9.92 14.07
CA SER A 925 5.37 -10.08 15.53
C SER A 925 4.06 -10.69 16.05
N ASN A 926 4.07 -11.46 17.15
CA ASN A 926 2.84 -11.89 17.81
C ASN A 926 2.29 -10.89 18.84
N ILE A 927 3.08 -9.90 19.27
CA ILE A 927 2.60 -8.73 20.04
C ILE A 927 3.24 -7.46 19.49
N TYR A 928 2.42 -6.44 19.19
CA TYR A 928 2.91 -5.16 18.68
C TYR A 928 2.08 -3.97 19.18
N THR A 929 2.72 -2.82 19.33
CA THR A 929 2.06 -1.59 19.76
C THR A 929 1.47 -0.85 18.57
N ARG A 930 0.17 -0.54 18.64
CA ARG A 930 -0.61 0.13 17.61
C ARG A 930 -0.96 1.54 18.06
N ARG A 931 -0.33 2.54 17.44
CA ARG A 931 -0.64 3.96 17.65
C ARG A 931 -1.93 4.35 16.93
N VAL A 932 -2.86 4.97 17.65
CA VAL A 932 -4.07 5.63 17.12
C VAL A 932 -4.27 6.97 17.84
N LEU A 933 -5.26 7.78 17.40
CA LEU A 933 -5.52 9.10 18.02
C LEU A 933 -5.96 9.01 19.50
N ALA A 934 -6.48 7.86 19.93
CA ALA A 934 -6.86 7.56 21.32
C ALA A 934 -5.73 6.93 22.17
N GLY A 935 -4.49 6.93 21.68
CA GLY A 935 -3.30 6.44 22.41
C GLY A 935 -2.62 5.22 21.78
N GLU A 936 -1.84 4.52 22.61
CA GLU A 936 -1.06 3.34 22.21
C GLU A 936 -1.69 2.05 22.73
N PHE A 937 -2.11 1.17 21.82
CA PHE A 937 -2.78 -0.09 22.17
C PHE A 937 -1.85 -1.27 21.89
N GLN A 938 -1.61 -2.12 22.89
CA GLN A 938 -0.97 -3.42 22.64
C GLN A 938 -1.95 -4.33 21.90
N VAL A 939 -1.53 -4.83 20.73
CA VAL A 939 -2.29 -5.78 19.92
C VAL A 939 -1.56 -7.12 19.94
N VAL A 940 -2.27 -8.17 20.32
CA VAL A 940 -1.80 -9.56 20.31
C VAL A 940 -2.34 -10.23 19.04
N ASN A 941 -1.56 -11.15 18.45
CA ASN A 941 -2.03 -12.06 17.41
C ASN A 941 -3.27 -12.83 17.93
N PRO A 942 -4.47 -12.65 17.34
CA PRO A 942 -5.71 -13.20 17.90
C PRO A 942 -5.75 -14.73 17.83
N TRP A 943 -5.05 -15.33 16.87
CA TRP A 943 -4.94 -16.78 16.70
C TRP A 943 -4.12 -17.40 17.84
N MET A 944 -2.92 -16.87 18.08
CA MET A 944 -2.06 -17.27 19.20
C MET A 944 -2.73 -17.02 20.56
N LEU A 945 -3.36 -15.84 20.72
CA LEU A 945 -4.05 -15.50 21.97
C LEU A 945 -5.16 -16.49 22.29
N LYS A 946 -5.95 -16.87 21.28
CA LYS A 946 -7.01 -17.88 21.44
C LYS A 946 -6.42 -19.23 21.86
N ASP A 947 -5.40 -19.74 21.18
CA ASP A 947 -4.79 -21.04 21.51
C ASP A 947 -4.19 -21.08 22.93
N LEU A 948 -3.57 -19.98 23.37
CA LEU A 948 -3.01 -19.87 24.72
C LEU A 948 -4.10 -19.77 25.81
N ILE A 949 -5.27 -19.22 25.48
CA ILE A 949 -6.43 -19.16 26.39
C ILE A 949 -7.14 -20.51 26.46
N GLU A 950 -7.39 -21.18 25.33
CA GLU A 950 -7.98 -22.54 25.27
C GLU A 950 -7.14 -23.60 26.03
N ARG A 951 -5.85 -23.32 26.26
CA ARG A 951 -4.92 -24.17 27.01
C ARG A 951 -4.64 -23.70 28.44
N ASN A 952 -5.31 -22.65 28.92
CA ASN A 952 -5.09 -22.00 30.23
C ASN A 952 -3.65 -21.50 30.47
N LEU A 953 -2.90 -21.19 29.41
CA LEU A 953 -1.53 -20.68 29.48
C LEU A 953 -1.51 -19.14 29.60
N TRP A 954 -2.49 -18.44 29.04
CA TRP A 954 -2.49 -16.97 28.97
C TRP A 954 -2.64 -16.29 30.34
N ASN A 955 -1.65 -15.48 30.70
CA ASN A 955 -1.64 -14.64 31.89
C ASN A 955 -0.75 -13.40 31.66
N ASP A 956 -0.83 -12.39 32.55
CA ASP A 956 -0.08 -11.14 32.38
C ASP A 956 1.45 -11.31 32.45
N SER A 957 1.98 -12.33 33.15
CA SER A 957 3.43 -12.63 33.11
C SER A 957 3.86 -13.22 31.77
N LEU A 958 3.10 -14.18 31.22
CA LEU A 958 3.35 -14.73 29.89
C LEU A 958 3.33 -13.63 28.82
N LYS A 959 2.33 -12.74 28.88
CA LYS A 959 2.24 -11.54 28.03
C LYS A 959 3.48 -10.64 28.16
N ASN A 960 3.96 -10.39 29.38
CA ASN A 960 5.17 -9.60 29.64
C ASN A 960 6.43 -10.28 29.07
N HIS A 961 6.55 -11.60 29.18
CA HIS A 961 7.64 -12.39 28.60
C HIS A 961 7.62 -12.32 27.06
N ILE A 962 6.44 -12.40 26.43
CA ILE A 962 6.32 -12.22 24.97
C ILE A 962 6.73 -10.79 24.53
N ILE A 963 6.53 -9.79 25.39
CA ILE A 963 6.98 -8.40 25.14
C ILE A 963 8.51 -8.26 25.31
N SER A 964 9.12 -8.89 26.33
CA SER A 964 10.59 -8.93 26.44
C SER A 964 11.21 -9.67 25.25
N GLU A 965 10.53 -10.68 24.71
CA GLU A 965 10.94 -11.46 23.54
C GLU A 965 10.57 -10.84 22.16
N ASN A 966 10.20 -9.55 22.11
CA ASN A 966 9.86 -8.85 20.86
C ASN A 966 8.76 -9.54 20.02
N GLY A 967 7.77 -10.12 20.72
CA GLY A 967 6.66 -10.86 20.13
C GLY A 967 7.02 -12.26 19.62
N SER A 968 8.20 -12.78 19.98
CA SER A 968 8.54 -14.19 19.81
C SER A 968 7.95 -15.03 20.95
N ILE A 969 7.79 -16.33 20.69
CA ILE A 969 7.39 -17.33 21.71
C ILE A 969 8.38 -18.51 21.81
N GLN A 970 9.45 -18.51 21.00
CA GLN A 970 10.31 -19.69 20.83
C GLN A 970 11.06 -20.07 22.12
N ARG A 971 11.62 -19.07 22.82
CA ARG A 971 12.44 -19.26 24.02
C ARG A 971 11.63 -19.36 25.32
N ILE A 972 10.32 -19.21 25.26
CA ILE A 972 9.45 -19.18 26.44
C ILE A 972 9.18 -20.62 26.92
N PRO A 973 9.40 -20.94 28.21
CA PRO A 973 9.05 -22.25 28.77
C PRO A 973 7.52 -22.44 28.87
N GLY A 974 7.06 -23.68 28.98
CA GLY A 974 5.63 -24.02 29.15
C GLY A 974 4.74 -23.88 27.90
N ILE A 975 5.15 -23.13 26.86
CA ILE A 975 4.46 -23.15 25.56
C ILE A 975 4.86 -24.43 24.78
N PRO A 976 3.90 -25.26 24.30
CA PRO A 976 4.20 -26.43 23.49
C PRO A 976 4.85 -26.12 22.14
N ASP A 977 5.78 -26.98 21.70
CA ASP A 977 6.60 -26.76 20.51
C ASP A 977 5.79 -26.71 19.20
N GLU A 978 4.60 -27.32 19.14
CA GLU A 978 3.66 -27.17 18.03
C GLU A 978 3.18 -25.73 17.87
N LEU A 979 2.87 -25.02 18.97
CA LEU A 979 2.46 -23.62 18.91
C LEU A 979 3.65 -22.72 18.58
N LYS A 980 4.83 -23.00 19.14
CA LYS A 980 6.08 -22.32 18.78
C LYS A 980 6.37 -22.42 17.29
N THR A 981 6.25 -23.62 16.74
CA THR A 981 6.47 -23.91 15.32
C THR A 981 5.45 -23.22 14.42
N LEU A 982 4.17 -23.20 14.83
CA LEU A 982 3.06 -22.55 14.12
C LEU A 982 3.22 -21.01 14.10
N TYR A 983 3.39 -20.38 15.27
CA TYR A 983 3.44 -18.92 15.43
C TYR A 983 4.85 -18.33 15.34
N ARG A 984 5.76 -18.96 14.57
CA ARG A 984 7.05 -18.35 14.23
C ARG A 984 6.86 -17.02 13.50
N THR A 985 7.57 -16.00 13.95
CA THR A 985 7.55 -14.69 13.29
C THR A 985 8.36 -14.73 11.99
N THR A 986 8.17 -13.73 11.11
CA THR A 986 8.96 -13.57 9.86
C THR A 986 10.49 -13.59 10.08
N TRP A 987 10.94 -13.23 11.29
CA TRP A 987 12.35 -13.23 11.69
C TRP A 987 12.88 -14.62 12.07
N GLU A 988 11.98 -15.56 12.37
CA GLU A 988 12.25 -16.95 12.75
C GLU A 988 12.01 -17.93 11.58
N ILE A 989 11.38 -17.47 10.50
CA ILE A 989 11.14 -18.25 9.28
C ILE A 989 12.32 -18.05 8.31
N PRO A 990 12.94 -19.12 7.79
CA PRO A 990 14.02 -19.00 6.82
C PRO A 990 13.56 -18.26 5.56
N GLN A 991 14.16 -17.10 5.26
CA GLN A 991 13.81 -16.29 4.07
C GLN A 991 13.98 -17.06 2.75
N LYS A 992 14.81 -18.11 2.73
CA LYS A 992 14.89 -19.06 1.62
C LYS A 992 13.53 -19.72 1.34
N ALA A 993 12.79 -20.16 2.36
CA ALA A 993 11.47 -20.76 2.22
C ALA A 993 10.42 -19.73 1.73
N ILE A 994 10.52 -18.48 2.19
CA ILE A 994 9.70 -17.37 1.68
C ILE A 994 9.94 -17.15 0.17
N ILE A 995 11.20 -17.17 -0.28
CA ILE A 995 11.57 -17.07 -1.70
C ILE A 995 11.12 -18.31 -2.49
N ASP A 996 11.24 -19.51 -1.94
CA ASP A 996 10.76 -20.73 -2.58
C ASP A 996 9.23 -20.66 -2.80
N MET A 997 8.45 -20.35 -1.76
CA MET A 997 6.99 -20.17 -1.88
C MET A 997 6.59 -19.04 -2.83
N ALA A 998 7.39 -17.96 -2.89
CA ALA A 998 7.19 -16.85 -3.83
C ALA A 998 7.47 -17.25 -5.28
N ALA A 999 8.47 -18.10 -5.53
CA ALA A 999 8.77 -18.64 -6.85
C ALA A 999 7.69 -19.65 -7.29
N ASP A 1000 7.24 -20.53 -6.39
CA ASP A 1000 6.20 -21.52 -6.66
C ASP A 1000 4.90 -20.86 -7.14
N ARG A 1001 4.41 -19.82 -6.43
CA ARG A 1001 3.24 -19.04 -6.88
C ARG A 1001 3.53 -18.12 -8.07
N GLY A 1002 4.81 -17.79 -8.31
CA GLY A 1002 5.24 -16.99 -9.45
C GLY A 1002 4.84 -17.59 -10.81
N ALA A 1003 4.76 -18.92 -10.89
CA ALA A 1003 4.26 -19.65 -12.05
C ALA A 1003 2.77 -19.39 -12.37
N PHE A 1004 2.01 -18.84 -11.42
CA PHE A 1004 0.59 -18.51 -11.56
C PHE A 1004 0.32 -16.99 -11.38
N ILE A 1005 1.38 -16.17 -11.47
CA ILE A 1005 1.34 -14.70 -11.37
C ILE A 1005 1.92 -14.11 -12.66
N ASP A 1006 1.04 -13.64 -13.55
CA ASP A 1006 1.42 -13.06 -14.84
C ASP A 1006 2.04 -11.65 -14.71
N GLN A 1007 1.73 -10.92 -13.63
CA GLN A 1007 2.45 -9.72 -13.21
C GLN A 1007 3.63 -10.09 -12.28
N SER A 1008 3.78 -9.49 -11.10
CA SER A 1008 4.77 -9.83 -10.06
C SER A 1008 4.11 -9.76 -8.67
N GLN A 1009 4.91 -9.76 -7.60
CA GLN A 1009 4.45 -9.74 -6.19
C GLN A 1009 5.36 -8.85 -5.33
N SER A 1010 4.79 -8.11 -4.37
CA SER A 1010 5.50 -7.14 -3.52
C SER A 1010 6.34 -7.80 -2.39
N LEU A 1011 7.39 -8.54 -2.76
CA LEU A 1011 8.13 -9.42 -1.84
C LEU A 1011 9.04 -8.65 -0.85
N ASN A 1012 8.54 -8.34 0.36
CA ASN A 1012 9.40 -7.85 1.45
C ASN A 1012 10.29 -8.96 2.01
N ILE A 1013 11.57 -8.64 2.26
CA ILE A 1013 12.56 -9.57 2.82
C ILE A 1013 12.94 -9.11 4.23
N HIS A 1014 12.94 -10.04 5.19
CA HIS A 1014 13.15 -9.79 6.61
C HIS A 1014 14.44 -10.46 7.11
N ILE A 1015 15.45 -9.66 7.46
CA ILE A 1015 16.74 -10.17 7.97
C ILE A 1015 17.11 -9.35 9.20
N ALA A 1016 17.23 -10.00 10.36
CA ALA A 1016 17.63 -9.33 11.61
C ALA A 1016 19.05 -8.78 11.52
N ASP A 1017 20.08 -9.62 11.63
CA ASP A 1017 21.48 -9.21 11.45
C ASP A 1017 21.86 -9.26 9.97
N VAL A 1018 21.81 -8.12 9.31
CA VAL A 1018 22.24 -7.95 7.92
C VAL A 1018 23.76 -8.03 7.81
N ASN A 1019 24.24 -8.73 6.77
CA ASN A 1019 25.61 -8.60 6.28
C ASN A 1019 25.65 -8.86 4.76
N TYR A 1020 26.74 -8.46 4.11
CA TYR A 1020 26.94 -8.59 2.67
C TYR A 1020 26.74 -10.03 2.15
N GLY A 1021 27.20 -11.04 2.91
CA GLY A 1021 27.06 -12.45 2.53
C GLY A 1021 25.61 -12.93 2.53
N LYS A 1022 24.87 -12.66 3.62
CA LYS A 1022 23.43 -12.98 3.74
C LYS A 1022 22.64 -12.32 2.59
N LEU A 1023 22.79 -11.01 2.39
CA LEU A 1023 22.05 -10.29 1.33
C LEU A 1023 22.43 -10.74 -0.08
N THR A 1024 23.72 -10.98 -0.35
CA THR A 1024 24.17 -11.53 -1.64
C THR A 1024 23.55 -12.90 -1.89
N SER A 1025 23.65 -13.83 -0.94
CA SER A 1025 23.08 -15.18 -1.09
C SER A 1025 21.56 -15.17 -1.29
N MET A 1026 20.85 -14.29 -0.60
CA MET A 1026 19.40 -14.09 -0.72
C MET A 1026 19.03 -13.58 -2.13
N ALA A 1027 19.68 -12.53 -2.60
CA ALA A 1027 19.41 -11.93 -3.90
C ALA A 1027 19.74 -12.88 -5.06
N PHE A 1028 20.88 -13.58 -4.98
CA PHE A 1028 21.25 -14.59 -5.97
C PHE A 1028 20.31 -15.81 -5.95
N TYR A 1029 19.76 -16.19 -4.80
CA TYR A 1029 18.75 -17.24 -4.72
C TYR A 1029 17.44 -16.81 -5.40
N GLY A 1030 16.94 -15.61 -5.11
CA GLY A 1030 15.75 -15.05 -5.77
C GLY A 1030 15.91 -14.91 -7.29
N TRP A 1031 17.07 -14.42 -7.74
CA TRP A 1031 17.41 -14.34 -9.17
C TRP A 1031 17.45 -15.71 -9.84
N LYS A 1032 18.18 -16.69 -9.27
CA LYS A 1032 18.30 -18.06 -9.84
C LYS A 1032 17.02 -18.87 -9.74
N LYS A 1033 16.09 -18.48 -8.87
CA LYS A 1033 14.69 -18.97 -8.84
C LYS A 1033 13.80 -18.32 -9.90
N GLY A 1034 14.32 -17.35 -10.65
CA GLY A 1034 13.61 -16.65 -11.72
C GLY A 1034 12.53 -15.70 -11.20
N LEU A 1035 12.63 -15.20 -9.97
CA LEU A 1035 11.70 -14.16 -9.49
C LEU A 1035 11.71 -12.95 -10.43
N LYS A 1036 10.57 -12.27 -10.54
CA LYS A 1036 10.45 -10.98 -11.25
C LYS A 1036 10.87 -9.84 -10.31
N THR A 1037 10.24 -9.78 -9.14
CA THR A 1037 10.66 -8.95 -8.01
C THR A 1037 11.44 -9.81 -7.02
N GLY A 1038 12.74 -9.57 -6.88
CA GLY A 1038 13.59 -10.24 -5.90
C GLY A 1038 13.44 -9.67 -4.50
N MET A 1039 13.21 -8.35 -4.40
CA MET A 1039 12.97 -7.66 -3.14
C MET A 1039 12.19 -6.36 -3.35
N TYR A 1040 11.14 -6.16 -2.57
CA TYR A 1040 10.48 -4.87 -2.34
C TYR A 1040 11.30 -4.09 -1.30
N TYR A 1041 10.88 -4.01 -0.03
CA TYR A 1041 11.76 -3.51 1.04
C TYR A 1041 12.64 -4.62 1.63
N LEU A 1042 13.87 -4.24 1.99
CA LEU A 1042 14.58 -4.90 3.08
C LEU A 1042 14.02 -4.39 4.42
N ARG A 1043 13.71 -5.32 5.32
CA ARG A 1043 13.32 -5.06 6.71
C ARG A 1043 14.39 -5.63 7.64
N THR A 1044 14.86 -4.79 8.55
CA THR A 1044 15.93 -5.11 9.51
C THR A 1044 15.44 -4.93 10.95
N ARG A 1045 16.17 -5.51 11.91
CA ARG A 1045 16.07 -5.17 13.34
C ARG A 1045 17.38 -4.51 13.78
N ALA A 1046 17.34 -3.67 14.81
CA ALA A 1046 18.56 -3.14 15.42
C ALA A 1046 19.31 -4.27 16.14
N ALA A 1047 20.65 -4.26 16.09
CA ALA A 1047 21.49 -5.28 16.74
C ALA A 1047 21.53 -5.16 18.29
N VAL A 1048 20.89 -4.13 18.85
CA VAL A 1048 20.73 -3.92 20.29
C VAL A 1048 19.27 -3.53 20.54
N ASP A 1049 18.59 -4.26 21.41
CA ASP A 1049 17.24 -3.91 21.86
C ASP A 1049 17.27 -2.62 22.71
N ALA A 1050 16.30 -1.73 22.48
CA ALA A 1050 16.10 -0.59 23.35
C ALA A 1050 15.61 -1.05 24.74
N ILE A 1051 16.09 -0.42 25.81
CA ILE A 1051 15.74 -0.77 27.20
C ILE A 1051 14.22 -0.70 27.38
N LYS A 1052 13.61 -1.84 27.75
CA LYS A 1052 12.15 -1.99 27.83
C LYS A 1052 11.64 -1.57 29.21
N PHE A 1053 11.49 -0.26 29.41
CA PHE A 1053 10.99 0.36 30.65
C PHE A 1053 9.57 -0.09 31.08
N THR A 1054 8.83 -0.79 30.22
CA THR A 1054 7.44 -1.22 30.45
C THR A 1054 7.29 -2.64 30.99
N VAL A 1055 8.39 -3.33 31.33
CA VAL A 1055 8.37 -4.73 31.77
C VAL A 1055 9.00 -4.87 33.14
N ASP A 1056 8.30 -5.53 34.07
CA ASP A 1056 8.82 -5.81 35.41
C ASP A 1056 9.95 -6.85 35.35
N GLN A 1057 11.19 -6.39 35.50
CA GLN A 1057 12.39 -7.24 35.48
C GLN A 1057 12.43 -8.22 36.65
N THR A 1058 11.71 -7.96 37.74
CA THR A 1058 11.61 -8.86 38.90
C THR A 1058 10.80 -10.10 38.54
N SER A 1059 9.65 -9.93 37.87
CA SER A 1059 8.85 -11.06 37.35
C SER A 1059 9.61 -11.96 36.38
N ILE A 1060 10.46 -11.39 35.51
CA ILE A 1060 11.30 -12.16 34.58
C ILE A 1060 12.36 -12.96 35.34
N LYS A 1061 13.14 -12.32 36.20
CA LYS A 1061 14.23 -12.98 36.95
C LYS A 1061 13.75 -14.12 37.82
N ASN A 1062 12.56 -14.01 38.41
CA ASN A 1062 11.98 -15.08 39.21
C ASN A 1062 11.67 -16.31 38.33
N MET A 1063 11.15 -16.12 37.12
CA MET A 1063 10.91 -17.21 36.16
C MET A 1063 12.19 -17.77 35.53
N GLU A 1064 13.24 -16.96 35.39
CA GLU A 1064 14.58 -17.43 35.01
C GLU A 1064 15.20 -18.30 36.12
N ALA A 1065 15.06 -17.91 37.38
CA ALA A 1065 15.49 -18.70 38.54
C ALA A 1065 14.66 -19.98 38.72
N GLU A 1066 13.34 -19.95 38.49
CA GLU A 1066 12.50 -21.16 38.41
C GLU A 1066 12.97 -22.09 37.29
N ARG A 1067 13.39 -21.56 36.13
CA ARG A 1067 13.95 -22.36 35.03
C ARG A 1067 15.28 -23.01 35.45
N GLU A 1068 16.23 -22.26 36.02
CA GLU A 1068 17.50 -22.82 36.50
C GLU A 1068 17.27 -23.89 37.59
N THR A 1069 16.31 -23.67 38.49
CA THR A 1069 15.92 -24.63 39.53
C THR A 1069 15.30 -25.91 38.94
N ASN A 1070 14.45 -25.79 37.93
CA ASN A 1070 13.85 -26.94 37.25
C ASN A 1070 14.86 -27.70 36.37
N GLU A 1071 15.77 -27.01 35.67
CA GLU A 1071 16.86 -27.63 34.91
C GLU A 1071 17.83 -28.39 35.86
N ALA A 1072 18.15 -27.81 37.02
CA ALA A 1072 18.94 -28.47 38.06
C ALA A 1072 18.21 -29.67 38.70
N ALA A 1073 16.90 -29.56 38.99
CA ALA A 1073 16.11 -30.67 39.49
C ALA A 1073 16.01 -31.82 38.47
N MET A 1074 15.87 -31.49 37.18
CA MET A 1074 15.86 -32.48 36.10
C MET A 1074 17.21 -33.20 35.97
N MET A 1075 18.33 -32.49 36.03
CA MET A 1075 19.67 -33.11 36.08
C MET A 1075 19.84 -34.01 37.32
N CYS A 1076 19.48 -33.52 38.50
CA CYS A 1076 19.59 -34.29 39.74
C CYS A 1076 18.78 -35.61 39.70
N SER A 1077 17.63 -35.60 39.01
CA SER A 1077 16.81 -36.81 38.76
C SER A 1077 17.43 -37.81 37.77
N ILE A 1078 18.36 -37.36 36.91
CA ILE A 1078 19.06 -38.20 35.92
C ILE A 1078 20.31 -38.84 36.54
N ASP A 1079 21.07 -38.08 37.34
CA ASP A 1079 22.33 -38.53 37.92
C ASP A 1079 22.16 -39.49 39.11
N ASN A 1080 21.04 -39.43 39.85
CA ASN A 1080 20.89 -40.12 41.15
C ASN A 1080 19.83 -41.24 41.14
N ARG A 1081 20.00 -42.21 40.24
CA ARG A 1081 18.98 -43.22 39.88
C ARG A 1081 18.64 -44.28 40.94
N GLU A 1082 19.40 -44.38 42.04
CA GLU A 1082 19.25 -45.45 43.05
C GLU A 1082 18.72 -44.99 44.42
N THR A 1083 18.60 -43.68 44.69
CA THR A 1083 18.16 -43.16 46.01
C THR A 1083 16.64 -43.06 46.20
N CYS A 1084 15.83 -43.43 45.21
CA CYS A 1084 14.37 -43.38 45.30
C CYS A 1084 13.77 -44.64 45.96
N ILE A 1085 14.02 -44.83 47.27
CA ILE A 1085 13.41 -45.88 48.09
C ILE A 1085 12.75 -45.30 49.35
N SER A 1086 11.60 -44.67 49.14
CA SER A 1086 10.53 -44.54 50.14
C SER A 1086 9.19 -44.42 49.43
N CYS A 1087 8.19 -45.19 49.85
CA CYS A 1087 6.96 -45.41 49.08
C CYS A 1087 5.72 -44.70 49.67
N SER A 1088 4.62 -44.78 48.91
CA SER A 1088 3.22 -44.77 49.33
C SER A 1088 2.64 -43.49 49.95
N GLY A 1089 1.59 -43.00 49.28
CA GLY A 1089 0.72 -41.88 49.65
C GLY A 1089 -0.37 -41.76 48.60
#